data_AF-A0A2G9GQ30-F1
#
_entry.id   AF-A0A2G9GQ30-F1
#
_cell.length_a   1.000
_cell.length_b   1.000
_cell.length_c   1.000
_cell.angle_alpha   90.00
_cell.angle_beta   90.00
_cell.angle_gamma   90.00
#
_symmetry.space_group_name_H-M   'P 1'
#
loop_
_entity.id
_entity.type
_entity.pdbx_description
1 polymer ?
#
loop_
_entity_poly.entity_id
_entity_poly.type
_entity_poly.pdbx_seq_one_letter_code
_entity_poly.pdbx_strand_id
1 'polypeptide(L)'
;MVGRKFDEPTASRSQKALIRLASIDPIELCNEAKVERCRATRDLRSCGRYVQRILISCGHAALCEECSQRCDVCPICRIALPKGGNELPLRLYYECIEAGLISKRCDDRLLDKEDGENQLIADVQRLCSLFDVALEHNLVSLICHYVTDVCMDESAVSSDPVIAFLLDEKVVKDWCRRTFKSILTELQGIYSLTVPEMKRKLSLLLKISSKLAGVSSILEVLESSFRGSTSAMLQDLDHLQESILKTKQHSEIMAWCIRNQFLENVRSRYSDIESWRSSIRERKSAAIKRAWPDSLNQTLEASGQSASSLFIEDALSNLDAEQGYADRDEGEIAISSLQMGGGNSFLLSKLQGMAGSYPFENPRAAVDLLFLQGNSDLVVAKRAIFLYFLFDRHWTTLVDEWRYIVDDFAVTFSITRHSLLESFVFYLLDDHSDEALKEASRLLPEIAGPNIHPKVAQTLLERQNPDAALMVLRWSGKDGGATLVSLREAVTIVRVRVECGLLTEAFMYQRMICMKVKDKKVMAAYDEVEEQFRNWLLWLEVLVTEICCLCIRRNLVDRMIELPWNSDEEKHLHKCLLDFAMGAPSSSVGSLLVVFYLQRYRYIEAYQLDCKLQTLEEDFISKTRNDEISYKMRSMIHWRKRLVSQSVDLLPDVLQQQLKSGNLPEVGNFSGNEYTPLAKPDLPKVQEPILGNLLFKVSQLQSESNGFVHPQH
;
A
#
# COMPACT_ATOMS: atom_id res chain seq x y z
N MET A 1 -58.34 -23.12 -37.13
CA MET A 1 -58.52 -24.21 -36.15
C MET A 1 -57.26 -25.05 -36.12
N VAL A 2 -56.84 -25.42 -34.91
CA VAL A 2 -55.70 -26.29 -34.55
C VAL A 2 -54.31 -25.61 -34.58
N GLY A 3 -54.00 -24.93 -33.48
CA GLY A 3 -52.63 -24.60 -33.11
C GLY A 3 -51.84 -25.86 -32.81
N ARG A 4 -50.65 -25.97 -33.40
CA ARG A 4 -49.63 -26.92 -32.98
C ARG A 4 -49.06 -26.43 -31.65
N LYS A 5 -49.32 -27.20 -30.58
CA LYS A 5 -48.52 -27.12 -29.36
C LYS A 5 -47.07 -27.43 -29.76
N PHE A 6 -46.18 -26.46 -29.56
CA PHE A 6 -44.76 -26.74 -29.45
C PHE A 6 -44.59 -27.51 -28.13
N ASP A 7 -44.14 -28.76 -28.20
CA ASP A 7 -43.66 -29.48 -27.02
C ASP A 7 -42.40 -28.76 -26.52
N GLU A 8 -42.47 -28.21 -25.31
CA GLU A 8 -41.29 -27.74 -24.58
C GLU A 8 -40.32 -28.91 -24.37
N PRO A 9 -39.00 -28.72 -24.56
CA PRO A 9 -38.03 -29.77 -24.26
C PRO A 9 -38.06 -30.06 -22.76
N THR A 10 -38.46 -31.29 -22.39
CA THR A 10 -38.45 -31.75 -21.00
C THR A 10 -37.06 -31.58 -20.40
N ALA A 11 -36.91 -30.66 -19.45
CA ALA A 11 -35.67 -30.43 -18.71
C ALA A 11 -35.08 -31.76 -18.17
N SER A 12 -33.75 -31.91 -18.26
CA SER A 12 -33.06 -33.10 -17.75
C SER A 12 -33.34 -33.28 -16.25
N ARG A 13 -33.28 -34.53 -15.74
CA ARG A 13 -33.54 -34.80 -14.31
C ARG A 13 -32.66 -33.95 -13.39
N SER A 14 -31.41 -33.69 -13.78
CA SER A 14 -30.48 -32.81 -13.07
C SER A 14 -30.90 -31.35 -13.11
N GLN A 15 -31.43 -30.85 -14.23
CA GLN A 15 -31.92 -29.47 -14.32
C GLN A 15 -33.17 -29.25 -13.47
N LYS A 16 -34.05 -30.25 -13.36
CA LYS A 16 -35.23 -30.19 -12.47
C LYS A 16 -34.83 -30.12 -10.99
N ALA A 17 -33.89 -30.97 -10.57
CA ALA A 17 -33.35 -30.96 -9.21
C ALA A 17 -32.67 -29.62 -8.87
N LEU A 18 -31.91 -29.05 -9.80
CA LEU A 18 -31.25 -27.75 -9.62
C LEU A 18 -32.24 -26.58 -9.55
N ILE A 19 -33.29 -26.58 -10.38
CA ILE A 19 -34.35 -25.56 -10.31
C ILE A 19 -35.03 -25.62 -8.93
N ARG A 20 -35.33 -26.83 -8.45
CA ARG A 20 -35.94 -27.01 -7.13
C ARG A 20 -35.01 -26.57 -6.00
N LEU A 21 -33.71 -26.89 -6.08
CA LEU A 21 -32.71 -26.42 -5.13
C LEU A 21 -32.56 -24.89 -5.15
N ALA A 22 -32.64 -24.26 -6.33
CA ALA A 22 -32.55 -22.79 -6.44
C ALA A 22 -33.80 -22.07 -5.93
N SER A 23 -34.96 -22.72 -5.92
CA SER A 23 -36.25 -22.14 -5.50
C SER A 23 -36.68 -22.52 -4.08
N ILE A 24 -35.90 -23.33 -3.37
CA ILE A 24 -36.25 -23.76 -2.01
C ILE A 24 -36.13 -22.59 -1.03
N ASP A 25 -37.01 -22.56 -0.04
CA ASP A 25 -36.84 -21.67 1.12
C ASP A 25 -35.59 -22.10 1.90
N PRO A 26 -34.64 -21.19 2.19
CA PRO A 26 -33.46 -21.49 3.01
C PRO A 26 -33.76 -22.26 4.30
N ILE A 27 -34.87 -21.98 4.98
CA ILE A 27 -35.24 -22.66 6.23
C ILE A 27 -35.62 -24.14 5.97
N GLU A 28 -36.18 -24.45 4.81
CA GLU A 28 -36.58 -25.80 4.43
C GLU A 28 -35.39 -26.71 4.08
N LEU A 29 -34.19 -26.16 3.80
CA LEU A 29 -32.97 -26.95 3.57
C LEU A 29 -32.62 -27.84 4.77
N CYS A 30 -32.83 -27.36 6.00
CA CYS A 30 -32.64 -28.15 7.23
C CYS A 30 -33.56 -29.38 7.25
N ASN A 31 -34.80 -29.21 6.82
CA ASN A 31 -35.80 -30.28 6.81
C ASN A 31 -35.51 -31.33 5.72
N GLU A 32 -34.96 -30.88 4.59
CA GLU A 32 -34.52 -31.75 3.50
C GLU A 32 -33.21 -32.49 3.83
N ALA A 33 -32.29 -31.85 4.55
CA ALA A 33 -31.05 -32.46 5.02
C ALA A 33 -31.29 -33.52 6.11
N LYS A 34 -32.29 -33.31 6.97
CA LYS A 34 -32.61 -34.21 8.08
C LYS A 34 -32.98 -35.63 7.62
N VAL A 35 -32.36 -36.61 8.27
CA VAL A 35 -32.56 -38.04 8.10
C VAL A 35 -33.82 -38.46 8.84
N GLU A 36 -34.93 -38.51 8.13
CA GLU A 36 -36.18 -39.04 8.69
C GLU A 36 -36.24 -40.56 8.65
N ARG A 37 -36.67 -41.13 9.78
CA ARG A 37 -36.97 -42.56 9.92
C ARG A 37 -38.46 -42.80 10.01
N CYS A 38 -38.89 -43.90 9.43
CA CYS A 38 -40.26 -44.35 9.44
C CYS A 38 -40.72 -44.58 10.88
N ARG A 39 -41.73 -43.82 11.31
CA ARG A 39 -42.35 -43.90 12.64
C ARG A 39 -43.51 -44.90 12.72
N ALA A 40 -43.75 -45.68 11.66
CA ALA A 40 -44.73 -46.75 11.70
C ALA A 40 -44.30 -47.83 12.70
N THR A 41 -45.23 -48.26 13.55
CA THR A 41 -45.06 -49.43 14.42
C THR A 41 -45.53 -50.67 13.66
N ARG A 42 -44.65 -51.67 13.53
CA ARG A 42 -44.93 -52.96 12.92
C ARG A 42 -44.77 -54.03 13.99
N ASP A 43 -45.85 -54.67 14.40
CA ASP A 43 -45.82 -55.85 15.28
C ASP A 43 -44.85 -55.70 16.48
N LEU A 44 -45.02 -54.63 17.26
CA LEU A 44 -44.21 -54.26 18.44
C LEU A 44 -42.76 -53.78 18.18
N ARG A 45 -42.32 -53.67 16.92
CA ARG A 45 -41.03 -53.05 16.54
C ARG A 45 -41.25 -51.81 15.66
N SER A 46 -40.48 -50.75 15.87
CA SER A 46 -40.50 -49.58 14.98
C SER A 46 -39.92 -49.96 13.62
N CYS A 47 -40.54 -49.48 12.53
CA CYS A 47 -40.06 -49.76 11.18
C CYS A 47 -38.63 -49.22 10.95
N GLY A 48 -38.36 -47.99 11.41
CA GLY A 48 -37.01 -47.43 11.46
C GLY A 48 -36.34 -47.14 10.12
N ARG A 49 -36.91 -47.59 8.99
CA ARG A 49 -36.37 -47.37 7.64
C ARG A 49 -36.33 -45.90 7.25
N TYR A 50 -35.34 -45.52 6.44
CA TYR A 50 -35.20 -44.16 5.95
C TYR A 50 -36.37 -43.75 5.03
N VAL A 51 -36.79 -42.50 5.18
CA VAL A 51 -37.87 -41.90 4.40
C VAL A 51 -37.26 -41.12 3.24
N GLN A 52 -37.51 -41.59 2.02
CA GLN A 52 -36.96 -41.01 0.79
C GLN A 52 -37.92 -40.06 0.07
N ARG A 53 -39.22 -40.18 0.33
CA ARG A 53 -40.29 -39.41 -0.31
C ARG A 53 -41.02 -38.57 0.73
N ILE A 54 -41.50 -37.40 0.32
CA ILE A 54 -42.19 -36.46 1.20
C ILE A 54 -43.64 -36.92 1.40
N LEU A 55 -44.07 -37.04 2.65
CA LEU A 55 -45.46 -37.32 3.01
C LEU A 55 -46.08 -36.10 3.67
N ILE A 56 -46.79 -35.29 2.88
CA ILE A 56 -47.44 -34.08 3.37
C ILE A 56 -48.88 -34.43 3.74
N SER A 57 -49.15 -34.54 5.04
CA SER A 57 -50.53 -34.67 5.54
C SER A 57 -50.73 -34.03 6.91
N CYS A 58 -49.77 -34.15 7.82
CA CYS A 58 -49.92 -33.68 9.19
C CYS A 58 -48.63 -33.28 9.92
N GLY A 59 -47.44 -33.45 9.32
CA GLY A 59 -46.15 -33.11 9.94
C GLY A 59 -45.73 -33.96 11.15
N HIS A 60 -46.64 -34.76 11.72
CA HIS A 60 -46.38 -35.51 12.96
C HIS A 60 -45.61 -36.82 12.75
N ALA A 61 -45.71 -37.45 11.57
CA ALA A 61 -45.07 -38.75 11.30
C ALA A 61 -44.49 -38.84 9.88
N ALA A 62 -43.23 -39.25 9.80
CA ALA A 62 -42.57 -39.66 8.56
C ALA A 62 -42.77 -41.18 8.35
N LEU A 63 -43.18 -41.61 7.16
CA LEU A 63 -43.35 -43.03 6.82
C LEU A 63 -42.52 -43.38 5.57
N CYS A 64 -41.97 -44.59 5.52
CA CYS A 64 -41.36 -45.08 4.29
C CYS A 64 -42.42 -45.41 3.24
N GLU A 65 -42.02 -45.59 1.99
CA GLU A 65 -42.94 -45.88 0.87
C GLU A 65 -43.87 -47.07 1.16
N GLU A 66 -43.33 -48.16 1.70
CA GLU A 66 -44.11 -49.35 2.08
C GLU A 66 -45.12 -49.08 3.21
N CYS A 67 -44.74 -48.28 4.21
CA CYS A 67 -45.62 -47.97 5.34
C CYS A 67 -46.67 -46.93 4.97
N SER A 68 -46.35 -46.00 4.06
CA SER A 68 -47.31 -45.01 3.56
C SER A 68 -48.47 -45.64 2.80
N GLN A 69 -48.23 -46.76 2.11
CA GLN A 69 -49.26 -47.51 1.39
C GLN A 69 -50.15 -48.36 2.32
N ARG A 70 -49.65 -48.67 3.53
CA ARG A 70 -50.33 -49.55 4.50
C ARG A 70 -51.03 -48.80 5.62
N CYS A 71 -50.57 -47.60 5.94
CA CYS A 71 -51.17 -46.76 6.97
C CYS A 71 -52.22 -45.84 6.34
N ASP A 72 -53.45 -45.94 6.80
CA ASP A 72 -54.56 -45.09 6.34
C ASP A 72 -54.62 -43.75 7.10
N VAL A 73 -54.02 -43.74 8.29
CA VAL A 73 -54.00 -42.63 9.24
C VAL A 73 -52.60 -42.47 9.81
N CYS A 74 -52.25 -41.23 10.15
CA CYS A 74 -51.00 -40.93 10.83
C CYS A 74 -50.88 -41.74 12.14
N PRO A 75 -49.76 -42.46 12.37
CA PRO A 75 -49.56 -43.24 13.59
C PRO A 75 -49.59 -42.42 14.88
N ILE A 76 -49.39 -41.09 14.79
CA ILE A 76 -49.29 -40.18 15.95
C ILE A 76 -50.58 -39.41 16.15
N CYS A 77 -51.06 -38.67 15.14
CA CYS A 77 -52.23 -37.79 15.26
C CYS A 77 -53.51 -38.34 14.65
N ARG A 78 -53.46 -39.54 14.03
CA ARG A 78 -54.59 -40.23 13.39
C ARG A 78 -55.29 -39.46 12.25
N ILE A 79 -54.69 -38.39 11.74
CA ILE A 79 -55.16 -37.68 10.54
C ILE A 79 -55.02 -38.59 9.31
N ALA A 80 -56.02 -38.59 8.43
CA ALA A 80 -56.03 -39.41 7.22
C ALA A 80 -54.86 -39.08 6.30
N LEU A 81 -54.20 -40.11 5.77
CA LEU A 81 -53.10 -39.96 4.82
C LEU A 81 -53.65 -39.97 3.38
N PRO A 82 -53.13 -39.12 2.48
CA PRO A 82 -53.57 -39.12 1.08
C PRO A 82 -53.26 -40.47 0.43
N LYS A 83 -54.32 -41.19 0.01
CA LYS A 83 -54.21 -42.44 -0.74
C LYS A 83 -54.31 -42.14 -2.23
N GLY A 84 -53.21 -42.27 -2.97
CA GLY A 84 -53.24 -42.13 -4.42
C GLY A 84 -51.85 -42.13 -5.04
N GLY A 85 -51.60 -43.06 -5.95
CA GLY A 85 -50.35 -43.22 -6.70
C GLY A 85 -50.15 -42.18 -7.79
N ASN A 86 -49.99 -40.91 -7.40
CA ASN A 86 -49.16 -39.97 -8.15
C ASN A 86 -47.86 -39.83 -7.36
N GLU A 87 -46.73 -40.07 -8.00
CA GLU A 87 -45.38 -40.17 -7.42
C GLU A 87 -45.18 -39.16 -6.29
N LEU A 88 -45.15 -39.62 -5.04
CA LEU A 88 -44.76 -38.77 -3.92
C LEU A 88 -43.38 -38.19 -4.25
N PRO A 89 -43.21 -36.85 -4.22
CA PRO A 89 -41.95 -36.24 -4.63
C PRO A 89 -40.84 -36.76 -3.71
N LEU A 90 -39.71 -37.08 -4.33
CA LEU A 90 -38.50 -37.41 -3.58
C LEU A 90 -38.12 -36.20 -2.72
N ARG A 91 -37.52 -36.46 -1.56
CA ARG A 91 -36.79 -35.41 -0.84
C ARG A 91 -35.68 -34.88 -1.74
N LEU A 92 -35.38 -33.60 -1.63
CA LEU A 92 -34.43 -32.91 -2.50
C LEU A 92 -33.05 -33.59 -2.50
N TYR A 93 -32.59 -34.07 -1.34
CA TYR A 93 -31.34 -34.82 -1.23
C TYR A 93 -31.32 -36.10 -2.09
N TYR A 94 -32.40 -36.89 -2.06
CA TYR A 94 -32.50 -38.12 -2.86
C TYR A 94 -32.76 -37.82 -4.34
N GLU A 95 -33.47 -36.74 -4.66
CA GLU A 95 -33.61 -36.24 -6.02
C GLU A 95 -32.25 -35.86 -6.62
N CYS A 96 -31.37 -35.21 -5.83
CA CYS A 96 -29.99 -34.91 -6.22
C CYS A 96 -29.13 -36.17 -6.41
N ILE A 97 -29.35 -37.24 -5.63
CA ILE A 97 -28.69 -38.54 -5.84
C ILE A 97 -29.16 -39.20 -7.13
N GLU A 98 -30.47 -39.24 -7.40
CA GLU A 98 -31.02 -39.84 -8.62
C GLU A 98 -30.61 -39.05 -9.87
N ALA A 99 -30.47 -37.74 -9.74
CA ALA A 99 -29.97 -36.84 -10.77
C ALA A 99 -28.45 -36.96 -11.02
N GLY A 100 -27.72 -37.72 -10.20
CA GLY A 100 -26.27 -37.88 -10.28
C GLY A 100 -25.47 -36.66 -9.83
N LEU A 101 -26.11 -35.71 -9.13
CA LEU A 101 -25.47 -34.52 -8.56
C LEU A 101 -24.71 -34.86 -7.27
N ILE A 102 -25.18 -35.85 -6.51
CA ILE A 102 -24.53 -36.39 -5.31
C ILE A 102 -24.10 -37.84 -5.58
N SER A 103 -22.86 -38.18 -5.24
CA SER A 103 -22.32 -39.52 -5.43
C SER A 103 -22.99 -40.54 -4.50
N LYS A 104 -23.49 -41.66 -5.06
CA LYS A 104 -24.10 -42.75 -4.30
C LYS A 104 -23.19 -43.36 -3.22
N ARG A 105 -21.86 -43.30 -3.41
CA ARG A 105 -20.88 -43.79 -2.42
C ARG A 105 -20.86 -42.99 -1.10
N CYS A 106 -21.38 -41.75 -1.11
CA CYS A 106 -21.55 -40.97 0.11
C CYS A 106 -22.71 -41.48 0.96
N ASP A 107 -23.77 -42.02 0.34
CA ASP A 107 -24.94 -42.57 1.05
C ASP A 107 -24.60 -43.94 1.68
N ASP A 108 -23.87 -44.81 0.98
CA ASP A 108 -23.49 -46.15 1.49
C ASP A 108 -22.63 -46.09 2.77
N ARG A 109 -21.74 -45.10 2.92
CA ARG A 109 -20.91 -44.92 4.13
C ARG A 109 -21.71 -44.46 5.35
N LEU A 110 -22.88 -43.86 5.15
CA LEU A 110 -23.78 -43.38 6.20
C LEU A 110 -24.72 -44.47 6.71
N LEU A 111 -24.87 -45.58 5.96
CA LEU A 111 -25.83 -46.65 6.25
C LEU A 111 -25.30 -47.71 7.22
N ASP A 112 -23.98 -47.80 7.44
CA ASP A 112 -23.34 -48.98 8.07
C ASP A 112 -23.10 -48.90 9.60
N LYS A 113 -23.47 -47.84 10.34
CA LYS A 113 -23.17 -47.74 11.80
C LYS A 113 -24.31 -47.18 12.66
N GLU A 114 -24.89 -48.02 13.52
CA GLU A 114 -26.05 -47.78 14.38
C GLU A 114 -25.76 -47.00 15.70
N ASP A 115 -25.02 -45.89 15.69
CA ASP A 115 -24.82 -45.05 16.88
C ASP A 115 -25.45 -43.65 16.74
N GLY A 116 -26.11 -43.16 17.80
CA GLY A 116 -26.84 -41.87 17.80
C GLY A 116 -25.98 -40.63 17.53
N GLU A 117 -24.69 -40.65 17.89
CA GLU A 117 -23.74 -39.57 17.57
C GLU A 117 -23.36 -39.55 16.07
N ASN A 118 -23.37 -40.71 15.40
CA ASN A 118 -23.12 -40.81 13.95
C ASN A 118 -24.30 -40.29 13.11
N GLN A 119 -25.48 -40.16 13.71
CA GLN A 119 -26.67 -39.69 13.00
C GLN A 119 -26.66 -38.16 12.81
N LEU A 120 -26.24 -37.39 13.83
CA LEU A 120 -25.99 -35.95 13.71
C LEU A 120 -24.93 -35.66 12.62
N ILE A 121 -23.91 -36.51 12.53
CA ILE A 121 -22.88 -36.43 11.49
C ILE A 121 -23.49 -36.66 10.09
N ALA A 122 -24.46 -37.57 9.95
CA ALA A 122 -25.13 -37.83 8.68
C ALA A 122 -26.00 -36.65 8.22
N ASP A 123 -26.75 -36.03 9.12
CA ASP A 123 -27.60 -34.86 8.85
C ASP A 123 -26.77 -33.67 8.35
N VAL A 124 -25.66 -33.37 9.04
CA VAL A 124 -24.70 -32.33 8.66
C VAL A 124 -24.08 -32.63 7.30
N GLN A 125 -23.69 -33.89 7.05
CA GLN A 125 -23.11 -34.29 5.77
C GLN A 125 -24.09 -34.16 4.60
N ARG A 126 -25.40 -34.37 4.82
CA ARG A 126 -26.43 -34.14 3.80
C ARG A 126 -26.57 -32.67 3.45
N LEU A 127 -26.59 -31.80 4.47
CA LEU A 127 -26.63 -30.34 4.25
C LEU A 127 -25.37 -29.86 3.51
N CYS A 128 -24.18 -30.29 3.96
CA CYS A 128 -22.91 -30.01 3.27
C CYS A 128 -22.91 -30.52 1.82
N SER A 129 -23.52 -31.67 1.54
CA SER A 129 -23.63 -32.18 0.16
C SER A 129 -24.54 -31.33 -0.71
N LEU A 130 -25.62 -30.76 -0.15
CA LEU A 130 -26.47 -29.80 -0.86
C LEU A 130 -25.72 -28.49 -1.11
N PHE A 131 -24.91 -28.02 -0.17
CA PHE A 131 -24.01 -26.88 -0.38
C PHE A 131 -22.94 -27.15 -1.43
N ASP A 132 -22.35 -28.35 -1.46
CA ASP A 132 -21.41 -28.76 -2.50
C ASP A 132 -22.07 -28.69 -3.89
N VAL A 133 -23.30 -29.22 -4.02
CA VAL A 133 -24.07 -29.12 -5.28
C VAL A 133 -24.36 -27.65 -5.63
N ALA A 134 -24.77 -26.83 -4.67
CA ALA A 134 -25.02 -25.41 -4.92
C ALA A 134 -23.74 -24.69 -5.39
N LEU A 135 -22.59 -24.96 -4.77
CA LEU A 135 -21.30 -24.38 -5.13
C LEU A 135 -20.81 -24.82 -6.52
N GLU A 136 -20.93 -26.11 -6.86
CA GLU A 136 -20.56 -26.65 -8.18
C GLU A 136 -21.38 -26.05 -9.33
N HIS A 137 -22.61 -25.63 -9.03
CA HIS A 137 -23.56 -25.10 -10.01
C HIS A 137 -23.77 -23.58 -9.92
N ASN A 138 -22.87 -22.86 -9.23
CA ASN A 138 -22.90 -21.40 -9.07
C ASN A 138 -24.19 -20.85 -8.40
N LEU A 139 -24.83 -21.63 -7.53
CA LEU A 139 -25.98 -21.22 -6.71
C LEU A 139 -25.52 -20.68 -5.34
N VAL A 140 -24.43 -19.91 -5.33
CA VAL A 140 -23.79 -19.37 -4.10
C VAL A 140 -24.76 -18.49 -3.31
N SER A 141 -25.65 -17.76 -3.99
CA SER A 141 -26.68 -16.92 -3.37
C SER A 141 -27.60 -17.68 -2.43
N LEU A 142 -27.88 -18.96 -2.71
CA LEU A 142 -28.69 -19.81 -1.83
C LEU A 142 -28.01 -20.00 -0.47
N ILE A 143 -26.70 -20.23 -0.47
CA ILE A 143 -25.92 -20.43 0.75
C ILE A 143 -25.77 -19.09 1.50
N CYS A 144 -25.60 -17.98 0.78
CA CYS A 144 -25.60 -16.65 1.38
C CYS A 144 -26.95 -16.35 2.07
N HIS A 145 -28.08 -16.63 1.42
CA HIS A 145 -29.41 -16.46 2.04
C HIS A 145 -29.61 -17.42 3.21
N TYR A 146 -29.08 -18.65 3.14
CA TYR A 146 -29.09 -19.55 4.29
C TYR A 146 -28.34 -18.94 5.49
N VAL A 147 -27.19 -18.31 5.27
CA VAL A 147 -26.48 -17.63 6.35
C VAL A 147 -27.31 -16.47 6.92
N THR A 148 -27.84 -15.57 6.08
CA THR A 148 -28.53 -14.37 6.55
C THR A 148 -29.91 -14.66 7.15
N ASP A 149 -30.68 -15.54 6.53
CA ASP A 149 -32.11 -15.73 6.81
C ASP A 149 -32.35 -16.90 7.77
N VAL A 150 -31.34 -17.77 7.98
CA VAL A 150 -31.45 -18.97 8.82
C VAL A 150 -30.46 -18.93 9.98
N CYS A 151 -29.16 -18.75 9.70
CA CYS A 151 -28.15 -18.75 10.76
C CYS A 151 -28.14 -17.49 11.62
N MET A 152 -28.45 -16.33 11.02
CA MET A 152 -28.42 -15.03 11.72
C MET A 152 -29.80 -14.57 12.20
N ASP A 153 -30.86 -15.34 11.94
CA ASP A 153 -32.21 -15.01 12.39
C ASP A 153 -32.46 -15.51 13.83
N GLU A 154 -32.58 -14.57 14.77
CA GLU A 154 -32.92 -14.86 16.18
C GLU A 154 -34.28 -15.57 16.33
N SER A 155 -35.17 -15.46 15.33
CA SER A 155 -36.49 -16.09 15.32
C SER A 155 -36.49 -17.54 14.80
N ALA A 156 -35.42 -17.96 14.13
CA ALA A 156 -35.24 -19.31 13.61
C ALA A 156 -34.80 -20.27 14.72
N VAL A 157 -35.74 -20.67 15.59
CA VAL A 157 -35.49 -21.63 16.67
C VAL A 157 -36.29 -22.91 16.47
N SER A 158 -35.65 -24.06 16.64
CA SER A 158 -36.31 -25.37 16.59
C SER A 158 -36.26 -26.08 17.94
N SER A 159 -37.36 -26.74 18.30
CA SER A 159 -37.41 -27.64 19.46
C SER A 159 -36.74 -29.00 19.19
N ASP A 160 -36.38 -29.28 17.95
CA ASP A 160 -35.60 -30.45 17.57
C ASP A 160 -34.10 -30.13 17.68
N PRO A 161 -33.32 -30.85 18.52
CA PRO A 161 -31.90 -30.58 18.72
C PRO A 161 -31.07 -30.75 17.44
N VAL A 162 -31.49 -31.60 16.50
CA VAL A 162 -30.81 -31.79 15.21
C VAL A 162 -30.99 -30.57 14.34
N ILE A 163 -32.23 -30.07 14.24
CA ILE A 163 -32.52 -28.88 13.43
C ILE A 163 -31.87 -27.66 14.07
N ALA A 164 -31.95 -27.50 15.39
CA ALA A 164 -31.26 -26.42 16.10
C ALA A 164 -29.75 -26.39 15.82
N PHE A 165 -29.11 -27.56 15.70
CA PHE A 165 -27.69 -27.66 15.32
C PHE A 165 -27.44 -27.32 13.85
N LEU A 166 -28.33 -27.67 12.93
CA LEU A 166 -28.18 -27.33 11.50
C LEU A 166 -28.35 -25.83 11.23
N LEU A 167 -29.13 -25.14 12.07
CA LEU A 167 -29.33 -23.69 12.00
C LEU A 167 -28.08 -22.91 12.47
N ASP A 168 -27.17 -23.55 13.23
CA ASP A 168 -25.95 -22.92 13.75
C ASP A 168 -24.95 -22.56 12.64
N GLU A 169 -24.39 -21.35 12.69
CA GLU A 169 -23.39 -20.85 11.74
C GLU A 169 -22.14 -21.73 11.64
N LYS A 170 -21.82 -22.47 12.69
CA LYS A 170 -20.64 -23.33 12.79
C LYS A 170 -20.65 -24.39 11.70
N VAL A 171 -21.83 -24.88 11.30
CA VAL A 171 -21.97 -25.86 10.22
C VAL A 171 -21.47 -25.28 8.90
N VAL A 172 -21.80 -24.01 8.61
CA VAL A 172 -21.36 -23.32 7.39
C VAL A 172 -19.86 -23.01 7.46
N LYS A 173 -19.34 -22.58 8.63
CA LYS A 173 -17.90 -22.34 8.85
C LYS A 173 -17.06 -23.62 8.63
N ASP A 174 -17.48 -24.73 9.22
CA ASP A 174 -16.78 -26.02 9.10
C ASP A 174 -16.86 -26.57 7.67
N TRP A 175 -17.99 -26.38 6.99
CA TRP A 175 -18.13 -26.68 5.57
C TRP A 175 -17.16 -25.86 4.73
N CYS A 176 -17.08 -24.53 4.91
CA CYS A 176 -16.13 -23.67 4.19
C CYS A 176 -14.68 -24.15 4.37
N ARG A 177 -14.27 -24.49 5.60
CA ARG A 177 -12.93 -25.01 5.91
C ARG A 177 -12.66 -26.34 5.22
N ARG A 178 -13.62 -27.27 5.23
CA ARG A 178 -13.51 -28.57 4.55
C ARG A 178 -13.40 -28.39 3.03
N THR A 179 -14.27 -27.58 2.46
CA THR A 179 -14.31 -27.30 1.02
C THR A 179 -13.01 -26.66 0.56
N PHE A 180 -12.48 -25.70 1.32
CA PHE A 180 -11.19 -25.10 1.05
C PHE A 180 -10.04 -26.12 1.07
N LYS A 181 -9.98 -27.00 2.08
CA LYS A 181 -8.98 -28.09 2.14
C LYS A 181 -9.07 -29.04 0.93
N SER A 182 -10.28 -29.35 0.47
CA SER A 182 -10.49 -30.16 -0.73
C SER A 182 -9.95 -29.45 -1.98
N ILE A 183 -10.26 -28.16 -2.13
CA ILE A 183 -9.78 -27.32 -3.23
C ILE A 183 -8.25 -27.27 -3.24
N LEU A 184 -7.60 -27.08 -2.09
CA LEU A 184 -6.14 -27.08 -1.99
C LEU A 184 -5.53 -28.40 -2.48
N THR A 185 -6.13 -29.53 -2.11
CA THR A 185 -5.67 -30.86 -2.54
C THR A 185 -5.80 -31.04 -4.06
N GLU A 186 -6.89 -30.55 -4.65
CA GLU A 186 -7.09 -30.55 -6.11
C GLU A 186 -6.08 -29.65 -6.82
N LEU A 187 -5.84 -28.44 -6.30
CA LEU A 187 -4.84 -27.51 -6.84
C LEU A 187 -3.43 -28.09 -6.78
N GLN A 188 -3.05 -28.72 -5.67
CA GLN A 188 -1.76 -29.41 -5.52
C GLN A 188 -1.63 -30.55 -6.54
N GLY A 189 -2.71 -31.31 -6.77
CA GLY A 189 -2.76 -32.34 -7.80
C GLY A 189 -2.59 -31.80 -9.23
N ILE A 190 -3.05 -30.58 -9.51
CA ILE A 190 -2.84 -29.93 -10.82
C ILE A 190 -1.42 -29.37 -10.93
N TYR A 191 -0.92 -28.72 -9.88
CA TYR A 191 0.38 -28.05 -9.86
C TYR A 191 1.59 -29.01 -9.87
N SER A 192 1.37 -30.28 -9.53
CA SER A 192 2.39 -31.34 -9.64
C SER A 192 2.51 -31.96 -11.05
N LEU A 193 1.64 -31.59 -11.99
CA LEU A 193 1.66 -32.09 -13.37
C LEU A 193 2.68 -31.35 -14.25
N THR A 194 2.90 -31.84 -15.46
CA THR A 194 3.71 -31.14 -16.47
C THR A 194 2.93 -29.96 -17.09
N VAL A 195 3.63 -28.94 -17.63
CA VAL A 195 2.99 -27.75 -18.26
C VAL A 195 1.93 -28.11 -19.32
N PRO A 196 2.15 -29.07 -20.23
CA PRO A 196 1.13 -29.48 -21.21
C PRO A 196 -0.11 -30.11 -20.56
N GLU A 197 0.07 -30.87 -19.48
CA GLU A 197 -1.02 -31.50 -18.72
C GLU A 197 -1.82 -30.48 -17.92
N MET A 198 -1.13 -29.50 -17.30
CA MET A 198 -1.77 -28.35 -16.66
C MET A 198 -2.66 -27.60 -17.65
N LYS A 199 -2.18 -27.39 -18.88
CA LYS A 199 -2.96 -26.72 -19.94
C LYS A 199 -4.23 -27.48 -20.30
N ARG A 200 -4.20 -28.82 -20.32
CA ARG A 200 -5.41 -29.64 -20.52
C ARG A 200 -6.40 -29.53 -19.35
N LYS A 201 -5.91 -29.24 -18.14
CA LYS A 201 -6.71 -29.06 -16.92
C LYS A 201 -7.11 -27.60 -16.66
N LEU A 202 -6.82 -26.67 -17.58
CA LEU A 202 -7.12 -25.24 -17.39
C LEU A 202 -8.62 -24.97 -17.14
N SER A 203 -9.52 -25.70 -17.81
CA SER A 203 -10.96 -25.58 -17.56
C SER A 203 -11.37 -26.00 -16.14
N LEU A 204 -10.65 -26.96 -15.55
CA LEU A 204 -10.85 -27.38 -14.16
C LEU A 204 -10.31 -26.30 -13.21
N LEU A 205 -9.15 -25.71 -13.50
CA LEU A 205 -8.59 -24.61 -12.71
C LEU A 205 -9.52 -23.39 -12.67
N LEU A 206 -10.14 -23.03 -13.79
CA LEU A 206 -11.14 -21.95 -13.85
C LEU A 206 -12.38 -22.27 -13.01
N LYS A 207 -12.84 -23.52 -13.00
CA LYS A 207 -13.92 -23.97 -12.10
C LYS A 207 -13.51 -23.91 -10.63
N ILE A 208 -12.27 -24.27 -10.30
CA ILE A 208 -11.76 -24.15 -8.94
C ILE A 208 -11.71 -22.67 -8.51
N SER A 209 -11.27 -21.77 -9.40
CA SER A 209 -11.28 -20.33 -9.15
C SER A 209 -12.69 -19.78 -8.90
N SER A 210 -13.71 -20.23 -9.66
CA SER A 210 -15.10 -19.84 -9.39
C SER A 210 -15.64 -20.38 -8.06
N LYS A 211 -15.25 -21.60 -7.65
CA LYS A 211 -15.57 -22.14 -6.33
C LYS A 211 -14.94 -21.31 -5.21
N LEU A 212 -13.66 -20.94 -5.34
CA LEU A 212 -12.97 -20.09 -4.37
C LEU A 212 -13.65 -18.72 -4.24
N ALA A 213 -14.08 -18.13 -5.35
CA ALA A 213 -14.86 -16.89 -5.32
C ALA A 213 -16.20 -17.08 -4.58
N GLY A 214 -16.90 -18.19 -4.82
CA GLY A 214 -18.14 -18.52 -4.12
C GLY A 214 -17.97 -18.70 -2.62
N VAL A 215 -16.95 -19.44 -2.18
CA VAL A 215 -16.65 -19.64 -0.75
C VAL A 215 -16.26 -18.31 -0.09
N SER A 216 -15.45 -17.48 -0.76
CA SER A 216 -15.08 -16.14 -0.28
C SER A 216 -16.29 -15.24 -0.08
N SER A 217 -17.26 -15.22 -1.01
CA SER A 217 -18.49 -14.46 -0.85
C SER A 217 -19.37 -14.95 0.32
N ILE A 218 -19.39 -16.26 0.59
CA ILE A 218 -20.14 -16.81 1.73
C ILE A 218 -19.50 -16.39 3.06
N LEU A 219 -18.17 -16.40 3.13
CA LEU A 219 -17.42 -15.94 4.31
C LEU A 219 -17.56 -14.44 4.54
N GLU A 220 -17.56 -13.61 3.49
CA GLU A 220 -17.84 -12.16 3.61
C GLU A 220 -19.21 -11.90 4.23
N VAL A 221 -20.24 -12.67 3.82
CA VAL A 221 -21.59 -12.57 4.40
C VAL A 221 -21.58 -12.98 5.87
N LEU A 222 -20.91 -14.08 6.22
CA LEU A 222 -20.72 -14.50 7.61
C LEU A 222 -20.03 -13.41 8.44
N GLU A 223 -18.87 -12.90 8.00
CA GLU A 223 -18.12 -11.84 8.69
C GLU A 223 -18.92 -10.55 8.87
N SER A 224 -19.65 -10.13 7.82
CA SER A 224 -20.48 -8.92 7.88
C SER A 224 -21.60 -9.02 8.92
N SER A 225 -22.09 -10.23 9.18
CA SER A 225 -23.16 -10.51 10.15
C SER A 225 -22.67 -10.42 11.60
N PHE A 226 -21.36 -10.56 11.85
CA PHE A 226 -20.75 -10.48 13.19
C PHE A 226 -20.21 -9.09 13.57
N ARG A 227 -20.39 -8.06 12.73
CA ARG A 227 -19.87 -6.70 12.98
C ARG A 227 -20.44 -6.09 14.27
N GLY A 228 -19.68 -6.24 15.37
CA GLY A 228 -20.03 -5.76 16.71
C GLY A 228 -19.45 -6.58 17.86
N SER A 229 -19.02 -7.82 17.61
CA SER A 229 -18.52 -8.74 18.64
C SER A 229 -17.03 -9.07 18.43
N THR A 230 -16.15 -8.49 19.24
CA THR A 230 -14.72 -8.87 19.26
C THR A 230 -14.56 -10.23 19.93
N SER A 231 -14.71 -11.31 19.16
CA SER A 231 -14.57 -12.70 19.61
C SER A 231 -13.41 -13.39 18.89
N ALA A 232 -12.75 -14.34 19.54
CA ALA A 232 -11.75 -15.22 18.93
C ALA A 232 -12.29 -15.97 17.69
N MET A 233 -13.61 -16.15 17.61
CA MET A 233 -14.29 -16.73 16.46
C MET A 233 -14.16 -15.89 15.17
N LEU A 234 -13.99 -14.56 15.30
CA LEU A 234 -13.86 -13.62 14.19
C LEU A 234 -12.44 -13.65 13.61
N GLN A 235 -11.41 -13.76 14.48
CA GLN A 235 -10.02 -13.94 14.05
C GLN A 235 -9.83 -15.23 13.23
N ASP A 236 -10.44 -16.33 13.64
CA ASP A 236 -10.42 -17.59 12.88
C ASP A 236 -11.05 -17.48 11.48
N LEU A 237 -12.09 -16.63 11.34
CA LEU A 237 -12.78 -16.40 10.07
C LEU A 237 -11.92 -15.51 9.17
N ASP A 238 -11.39 -14.42 9.71
CA ASP A 238 -10.49 -13.51 9.00
C ASP A 238 -9.27 -14.28 8.44
N HIS A 239 -8.68 -15.20 9.21
CA HIS A 239 -7.57 -16.04 8.74
C HIS A 239 -7.97 -17.00 7.61
N LEU A 240 -9.17 -17.60 7.68
CA LEU A 240 -9.68 -18.48 6.63
C LEU A 240 -9.98 -17.70 5.35
N GLN A 241 -10.60 -16.53 5.48
CA GLN A 241 -10.89 -15.63 4.36
C GLN A 241 -9.62 -15.15 3.68
N GLU A 242 -8.64 -14.70 4.47
CA GLU A 242 -7.32 -14.30 3.99
C GLU A 242 -6.62 -15.44 3.21
N SER A 243 -6.73 -16.68 3.71
CA SER A 243 -6.17 -17.87 3.05
C SER A 243 -6.83 -18.18 1.71
N ILE A 244 -8.16 -18.04 1.64
CA ILE A 244 -8.95 -18.25 0.43
C ILE A 244 -8.64 -17.17 -0.60
N LEU A 245 -8.57 -15.91 -0.19
CA LEU A 245 -8.26 -14.78 -1.08
C LEU A 245 -6.85 -14.93 -1.69
N LYS A 246 -5.83 -15.28 -0.89
CA LYS A 246 -4.48 -15.59 -1.42
C LYS A 246 -4.52 -16.72 -2.44
N THR A 247 -5.20 -17.82 -2.12
CA THR A 247 -5.31 -18.99 -3.00
C THR A 247 -6.04 -18.65 -4.30
N LYS A 248 -7.10 -17.84 -4.22
CA LYS A 248 -7.84 -17.34 -5.38
C LYS A 248 -6.93 -16.51 -6.29
N GLN A 249 -6.25 -15.49 -5.74
CA GLN A 249 -5.34 -14.63 -6.48
C GLN A 249 -4.20 -15.44 -7.12
N HIS A 250 -3.61 -16.38 -6.38
CA HIS A 250 -2.61 -17.30 -6.88
C HIS A 250 -3.14 -18.13 -8.05
N SER A 251 -4.34 -18.72 -7.92
CA SER A 251 -4.94 -19.55 -8.96
C SER A 251 -5.22 -18.79 -10.26
N GLU A 252 -5.64 -17.52 -10.17
CA GLU A 252 -5.91 -16.65 -11.32
C GLU A 252 -4.63 -16.35 -12.10
N ILE A 253 -3.56 -15.98 -11.40
CA ILE A 253 -2.26 -15.68 -12.02
C ILE A 253 -1.63 -16.98 -12.56
N MET A 254 -1.77 -18.09 -11.83
CA MET A 254 -1.35 -19.41 -12.29
C MET A 254 -2.07 -19.85 -13.57
N ALA A 255 -3.38 -19.62 -13.67
CA ALA A 255 -4.14 -19.91 -14.88
C ALA A 255 -3.62 -19.10 -16.08
N TRP A 256 -3.27 -17.82 -15.85
CA TRP A 256 -2.63 -16.98 -16.86
C TRP A 256 -1.25 -17.50 -17.27
N CYS A 257 -0.40 -17.88 -16.31
CA CYS A 257 0.91 -18.48 -16.59
C CYS A 257 0.80 -19.79 -17.37
N ILE A 258 -0.14 -20.68 -17.02
CA ILE A 258 -0.37 -21.96 -17.72
C ILE A 258 -0.82 -21.72 -19.16
N ARG A 259 -1.72 -20.74 -19.38
CA ARG A 259 -2.18 -20.35 -20.72
C ARG A 259 -1.00 -19.93 -21.60
N ASN A 260 -0.08 -19.15 -21.03
CA ASN A 260 1.12 -18.63 -21.65
C ASN A 260 2.36 -19.54 -21.50
N GLN A 261 2.17 -20.82 -21.11
CA GLN A 261 3.23 -21.83 -20.96
C GLN A 261 4.43 -21.37 -20.11
N PHE A 262 4.17 -20.65 -19.01
CA PHE A 262 5.18 -20.07 -18.12
C PHE A 262 6.28 -19.28 -18.84
N LEU A 263 5.96 -18.68 -20.00
CA LEU A 263 6.89 -17.93 -20.82
C LEU A 263 8.09 -18.76 -21.29
N GLU A 264 7.95 -20.09 -21.44
CA GLU A 264 8.99 -20.97 -22.00
C GLU A 264 9.37 -20.57 -23.42
N ASN A 265 8.40 -20.09 -24.21
CA ASN A 265 8.60 -19.67 -25.60
C ASN A 265 9.24 -18.28 -25.74
N VAL A 266 9.44 -17.57 -24.63
CA VAL A 266 9.80 -16.15 -24.64
C VAL A 266 11.17 -16.01 -24.01
N ARG A 267 12.14 -15.65 -24.85
CA ARG A 267 13.54 -15.59 -24.45
C ARG A 267 13.72 -14.48 -23.40
N SER A 268 14.32 -14.85 -22.28
CA SER A 268 14.80 -13.89 -21.29
C SER A 268 16.03 -13.17 -21.85
N ARG A 269 16.22 -11.90 -21.50
CA ARG A 269 17.49 -11.19 -21.75
C ARG A 269 18.66 -11.80 -20.97
N TYR A 270 18.37 -12.52 -19.88
CA TYR A 270 19.36 -13.18 -19.02
C TYR A 270 19.51 -14.65 -19.40
N SER A 271 20.75 -15.12 -19.47
CA SER A 271 21.09 -16.53 -19.68
C SER A 271 20.77 -17.42 -18.48
N ASP A 272 20.91 -16.87 -17.28
CA ASP A 272 20.86 -17.60 -16.00
C ASP A 272 20.54 -16.63 -14.85
N ILE A 273 20.15 -17.19 -13.70
CA ILE A 273 19.76 -16.42 -12.52
C ILE A 273 20.93 -15.64 -11.90
N GLU A 274 22.17 -16.12 -12.03
CA GLU A 274 23.34 -15.44 -11.49
C GLU A 274 23.68 -14.19 -12.30
N SER A 275 23.57 -14.27 -13.62
CA SER A 275 23.62 -13.12 -14.52
C SER A 275 22.58 -12.07 -14.16
N TRP A 276 21.33 -12.47 -13.90
CA TRP A 276 20.29 -11.52 -13.46
C TRP A 276 20.63 -10.89 -12.09
N ARG A 277 21.03 -11.70 -11.10
CA ARG A 277 21.49 -11.20 -9.80
C ARG A 277 22.66 -10.23 -9.93
N SER A 278 23.58 -10.47 -10.86
CA SER A 278 24.71 -9.57 -11.12
C SER A 278 24.26 -8.22 -11.68
N SER A 279 23.31 -8.21 -12.61
CA SER A 279 22.74 -6.99 -13.18
C SER A 279 22.02 -6.15 -12.13
N ILE A 280 21.28 -6.79 -11.21
CA ILE A 280 20.61 -6.09 -10.10
C ILE A 280 21.63 -5.50 -9.12
N ARG A 281 22.69 -6.25 -8.78
CA ARG A 281 23.79 -5.71 -7.95
C ARG A 281 24.44 -4.51 -8.62
N GLU A 282 24.61 -4.54 -9.94
CA GLU A 282 25.14 -3.41 -10.69
C GLU A 282 24.21 -2.19 -10.61
N ARG A 283 22.90 -2.36 -10.87
CA ARG A 283 21.89 -1.29 -10.72
C ARG A 283 21.91 -0.70 -9.31
N LYS A 284 21.92 -1.53 -8.28
CA LYS A 284 22.01 -1.10 -6.89
C LYS A 284 23.31 -0.35 -6.60
N SER A 285 24.44 -0.85 -7.08
CA SER A 285 25.73 -0.17 -6.91
C SER A 285 25.75 1.19 -7.62
N ALA A 286 25.09 1.31 -8.77
CA ALA A 286 24.95 2.57 -9.50
C ALA A 286 24.03 3.55 -8.77
N ALA A 287 22.91 3.08 -8.20
CA ALA A 287 22.03 3.88 -7.35
C ALA A 287 22.77 4.40 -6.11
N ILE A 288 23.50 3.54 -5.38
CA ILE A 288 24.31 3.92 -4.22
C ILE A 288 25.36 4.98 -4.58
N LYS A 289 26.07 4.82 -5.70
CA LYS A 289 27.09 5.78 -6.16
C LYS A 289 26.50 7.15 -6.53
N ARG A 290 25.26 7.19 -7.02
CA ARG A 290 24.57 8.41 -7.46
C ARG A 290 23.76 9.08 -6.35
N ALA A 291 23.47 8.35 -5.26
CA ALA A 291 22.64 8.81 -4.18
C ALA A 291 23.15 10.14 -3.60
N TRP A 292 22.23 11.06 -3.37
CA TRP A 292 22.56 12.29 -2.68
C TRP A 292 22.80 12.00 -1.20
N PRO A 293 23.74 12.71 -0.54
CA PRO A 293 23.90 12.59 0.90
C PRO A 293 22.60 13.00 1.60
N ASP A 294 22.00 12.11 2.36
CA ASP A 294 20.84 12.44 3.18
C ASP A 294 21.30 13.08 4.48
N SER A 295 21.18 14.40 4.56
CA SER A 295 21.40 15.21 5.77
C SER A 295 20.51 14.78 6.95
N LEU A 296 19.42 14.07 6.66
CA LEU A 296 18.45 13.54 7.62
C LEU A 296 18.93 12.29 8.38
N ASN A 297 19.85 11.50 7.81
CA ASN A 297 20.29 10.24 8.40
C ASN A 297 21.21 10.43 9.62
N GLN A 298 21.77 11.63 9.83
CA GLN A 298 22.53 11.95 11.04
C GLN A 298 21.62 12.30 12.23
N THR A 299 20.33 12.56 12.02
CA THR A 299 19.41 13.05 13.06
C THR A 299 18.29 12.06 13.41
N LEU A 300 17.94 11.13 12.50
CA LEU A 300 16.90 10.10 12.70
C LEU A 300 17.46 8.70 12.38
N GLU A 301 18.35 8.18 13.24
CA GLU A 301 18.66 6.75 13.26
C GLU A 301 17.50 5.97 13.90
N ALA A 302 16.48 5.58 13.13
CA ALA A 302 15.46 4.63 13.63
C ALA A 302 14.67 3.82 12.58
N SER A 303 14.87 3.99 11.27
CA SER A 303 14.27 3.06 10.28
C SER A 303 15.29 2.67 9.22
N GLY A 304 15.73 1.41 9.24
CA GLY A 304 16.82 0.85 8.43
C GLY A 304 16.60 0.79 6.90
N GLN A 305 15.87 1.73 6.31
CA GLN A 305 15.78 1.88 4.87
C GLN A 305 16.94 2.75 4.38
N SER A 306 17.94 2.10 3.79
CA SER A 306 19.05 2.81 3.13
C SER A 306 18.50 3.78 2.07
N ALA A 307 18.97 5.03 2.09
CA ALA A 307 18.60 6.12 1.18
C ALA A 307 18.56 5.79 -0.33
N SER A 308 19.25 4.72 -0.74
CA SER A 308 19.55 4.32 -2.12
C SER A 308 18.99 2.95 -2.51
N SER A 309 17.79 2.62 -2.02
CA SER A 309 17.05 1.44 -2.44
C SER A 309 16.56 1.57 -3.89
N LEU A 310 16.34 0.44 -4.57
CA LEU A 310 15.63 0.39 -5.86
C LEU A 310 14.11 0.46 -5.65
N PHE A 311 13.32 0.80 -6.69
CA PHE A 311 11.85 0.76 -6.61
C PHE A 311 11.35 -0.64 -6.28
N ILE A 312 11.94 -1.67 -6.87
CA ILE A 312 11.58 -3.06 -6.59
C ILE A 312 11.88 -3.47 -5.14
N GLU A 313 12.96 -2.95 -4.54
CA GLU A 313 13.31 -3.24 -3.14
C GLU A 313 12.33 -2.58 -2.17
N ASP A 314 11.91 -1.34 -2.46
CA ASP A 314 10.87 -0.66 -1.66
C ASP A 314 9.52 -1.38 -1.78
N ALA A 315 9.15 -1.80 -3.01
CA ALA A 315 7.91 -2.51 -3.25
C ALA A 315 7.86 -3.84 -2.50
N LEU A 316 8.95 -4.61 -2.49
CA LEU A 316 9.05 -5.88 -1.75
C LEU A 316 9.12 -5.66 -0.24
N SER A 317 9.83 -4.62 0.22
CA SER A 317 9.89 -4.28 1.65
C SER A 317 8.52 -3.91 2.21
N ASN A 318 7.68 -3.24 1.41
CA ASN A 318 6.30 -2.93 1.79
C ASN A 318 5.41 -4.17 1.86
N LEU A 319 5.70 -5.22 1.08
CA LEU A 319 5.01 -6.51 1.23
C LEU A 319 5.44 -7.24 2.51
N ASP A 320 6.72 -7.13 2.90
CA ASP A 320 7.30 -7.81 4.07
C ASP A 320 7.02 -7.10 5.41
N ALA A 321 6.81 -5.77 5.40
CA ALA A 321 6.66 -4.96 6.61
C ALA A 321 5.39 -5.28 7.43
N GLU A 322 4.36 -5.84 6.79
CA GLU A 322 3.11 -6.24 7.45
C GLU A 322 3.17 -7.67 8.05
N GLN A 323 4.27 -8.42 7.83
CA GLN A 323 4.42 -9.80 8.27
C GLN A 323 4.92 -9.96 9.73
N GLY A 324 4.94 -8.88 10.51
CA GLY A 324 5.48 -8.86 11.88
C GLY A 324 4.60 -9.60 12.89
N TYR A 325 5.06 -10.77 13.34
CA TYR A 325 4.58 -11.52 14.52
C TYR A 325 3.17 -12.14 14.47
N ALA A 326 2.85 -12.90 13.42
CA ALA A 326 1.82 -13.93 13.54
C ALA A 326 2.50 -15.30 13.77
N ASP A 327 2.18 -15.95 14.89
CA ASP A 327 2.53 -17.35 15.15
C ASP A 327 1.97 -18.19 13.99
N ARG A 328 2.76 -19.14 13.45
CA ARG A 328 2.36 -19.88 12.24
C ARG A 328 1.17 -20.78 12.55
N ASP A 329 -0.02 -20.30 12.21
CA ASP A 329 -1.26 -21.05 12.37
C ASP A 329 -1.48 -22.07 11.24
N GLU A 330 -2.36 -23.06 11.47
CA GLU A 330 -2.65 -24.17 10.56
C GLU A 330 -3.03 -23.74 9.13
N GLY A 331 -3.57 -22.53 8.95
CA GLY A 331 -3.93 -21.96 7.66
C GLY A 331 -2.74 -21.63 6.75
N GLU A 332 -1.68 -21.02 7.29
CA GLU A 332 -0.45 -20.72 6.51
C GLU A 332 0.29 -22.00 6.11
N ILE A 333 0.23 -23.03 6.97
CA ILE A 333 0.79 -24.36 6.69
C ILE A 333 0.04 -25.02 5.51
N ALA A 334 -1.28 -24.84 5.43
CA ALA A 334 -2.09 -25.37 4.35
C ALA A 334 -1.80 -24.72 2.99
N ILE A 335 -1.62 -23.40 2.93
CA ILE A 335 -1.31 -22.68 1.68
C ILE A 335 0.12 -22.98 1.21
N SER A 336 1.05 -23.17 2.15
CA SER A 336 2.44 -23.55 1.85
C SER A 336 2.56 -24.85 1.05
N SER A 337 1.54 -25.73 1.11
CA SER A 337 1.49 -26.96 0.31
C SER A 337 1.41 -26.74 -1.20
N LEU A 338 1.00 -25.53 -1.64
CA LEU A 338 0.91 -25.16 -3.05
C LEU A 338 2.26 -24.71 -3.64
N GLN A 339 3.28 -24.44 -2.81
CA GLN A 339 4.60 -24.01 -3.28
C GLN A 339 5.40 -25.18 -3.87
N MET A 340 5.87 -25.05 -5.11
CA MET A 340 6.74 -26.03 -5.74
C MET A 340 8.20 -25.64 -5.52
N GLY A 341 8.80 -26.20 -4.46
CA GLY A 341 10.19 -25.94 -4.05
C GLY A 341 10.24 -25.67 -2.56
N GLY A 342 10.89 -26.55 -1.81
CA GLY A 342 10.84 -26.58 -0.34
C GLY A 342 11.01 -25.19 0.28
N GLY A 343 10.08 -24.80 1.15
CA GLY A 343 9.94 -23.49 1.79
C GLY A 343 11.12 -23.02 2.67
N ASN A 344 12.30 -23.61 2.52
CA ASN A 344 13.51 -23.30 3.27
C ASN A 344 14.42 -22.27 2.58
N SER A 345 14.32 -22.06 1.26
CA SER A 345 15.22 -21.14 0.53
C SER A 345 14.93 -19.66 0.83
N PHE A 346 13.68 -19.31 1.13
CA PHE A 346 13.28 -17.93 1.43
C PHE A 346 13.67 -17.51 2.86
N LEU A 347 13.57 -18.42 3.84
CA LEU A 347 14.02 -18.16 5.22
C LEU A 347 15.53 -17.89 5.31
N LEU A 348 16.32 -18.55 4.45
CA LEU A 348 17.76 -18.28 4.31
C LEU A 348 18.05 -16.88 3.76
N SER A 349 17.22 -16.34 2.87
CA SER A 349 17.39 -14.97 2.35
C SER A 349 17.06 -13.89 3.39
N LYS A 350 16.12 -14.16 4.31
CA LYS A 350 15.78 -13.27 5.43
C LYS A 350 16.92 -13.19 6.46
N LEU A 351 17.69 -14.27 6.63
CA LEU A 351 18.89 -14.32 7.48
C LEU A 351 20.11 -13.60 6.86
N GLN A 352 20.08 -13.31 5.56
CA GLN A 352 21.21 -12.72 4.82
C GLN A 352 21.08 -11.21 4.58
N GLY A 353 20.07 -10.55 5.17
CA GLY A 353 19.93 -9.09 5.15
C GLY A 353 19.55 -8.48 3.79
N MET A 354 19.10 -9.29 2.82
CA MET A 354 18.50 -8.82 1.58
C MET A 354 16.98 -8.79 1.76
N ALA A 355 16.43 -7.60 2.00
CA ALA A 355 14.99 -7.39 1.94
C ALA A 355 14.50 -7.76 0.53
N GLY A 356 13.59 -8.75 0.43
CA GLY A 356 13.06 -9.28 -0.82
C GLY A 356 14.02 -10.17 -1.63
N SER A 357 13.66 -11.43 -1.89
CA SER A 357 14.41 -12.37 -2.73
C SER A 357 14.24 -12.08 -4.23
N TYR A 358 14.58 -10.87 -4.67
CA TYR A 358 14.64 -10.50 -6.08
C TYR A 358 16.05 -10.69 -6.64
N PRO A 359 16.25 -11.24 -7.85
CA PRO A 359 15.26 -11.65 -8.85
C PRO A 359 14.60 -13.00 -8.56
N PHE A 360 13.37 -13.18 -9.05
CA PHE A 360 12.67 -14.47 -9.01
C PHE A 360 13.28 -15.46 -10.03
N GLU A 361 13.43 -16.72 -9.61
CA GLU A 361 14.09 -17.76 -10.43
C GLU A 361 13.32 -18.10 -11.71
N ASN A 362 11.99 -18.18 -11.60
CA ASN A 362 11.10 -18.47 -12.71
C ASN A 362 9.72 -17.84 -12.46
N PRO A 363 8.84 -17.73 -13.48
CA PRO A 363 7.51 -17.15 -13.30
C PRO A 363 6.68 -17.88 -12.25
N ARG A 364 6.82 -19.21 -12.12
CA ARG A 364 6.12 -19.98 -11.07
C ARG A 364 6.54 -19.55 -9.67
N ALA A 365 7.83 -19.39 -9.42
CA ALA A 365 8.40 -18.93 -8.16
C ALA A 365 7.98 -17.49 -7.85
N ALA A 366 7.94 -16.62 -8.87
CA ALA A 366 7.42 -15.26 -8.71
C ALA A 366 5.95 -15.27 -8.25
N VAL A 367 5.11 -16.14 -8.85
CA VAL A 367 3.69 -16.25 -8.48
C VAL A 367 3.53 -16.86 -7.09
N ASP A 368 4.27 -17.93 -6.78
CA ASP A 368 4.24 -18.60 -5.48
C ASP A 368 4.67 -17.64 -4.35
N LEU A 369 5.71 -16.83 -4.56
CA LEU A 369 6.19 -15.87 -3.57
C LEU A 369 5.25 -14.67 -3.42
N LEU A 370 4.84 -14.03 -4.53
CA LEU A 370 4.05 -12.80 -4.46
C LEU A 370 2.62 -13.01 -3.97
N PHE A 371 1.96 -14.10 -4.37
CA PHE A 371 0.52 -14.26 -4.14
C PHE A 371 0.17 -15.19 -2.97
N LEU A 372 1.09 -16.05 -2.53
CA LEU A 372 0.89 -16.87 -1.32
C LEU A 372 1.45 -16.21 -0.05
N GLN A 373 2.34 -15.21 -0.18
CA GLN A 373 2.86 -14.42 0.94
C GLN A 373 2.28 -13.00 0.96
N GLY A 374 2.46 -12.27 2.07
CA GLY A 374 1.87 -10.93 2.24
C GLY A 374 0.35 -10.96 2.42
N ASN A 375 -0.23 -9.80 2.70
CA ASN A 375 -1.66 -9.61 2.87
C ASN A 375 -2.40 -9.73 1.50
N SER A 376 -3.62 -10.24 1.49
CA SER A 376 -4.43 -10.40 0.27
C SER A 376 -4.92 -9.07 -0.28
N ASP A 377 -4.99 -8.01 0.53
CA ASP A 377 -5.40 -6.67 0.11
C ASP A 377 -4.44 -6.00 -0.89
N LEU A 378 -3.17 -6.41 -0.89
CA LEU A 378 -2.11 -5.81 -1.71
C LEU A 378 -2.08 -6.32 -3.16
N VAL A 379 -3.22 -6.76 -3.72
CA VAL A 379 -3.31 -7.37 -5.08
C VAL A 379 -2.74 -6.47 -6.16
N VAL A 380 -3.06 -5.17 -6.09
CA VAL A 380 -2.62 -4.18 -7.09
C VAL A 380 -1.09 -4.06 -7.05
N ALA A 381 -0.51 -3.99 -5.85
CA ALA A 381 0.93 -3.94 -5.67
C ALA A 381 1.61 -5.24 -6.14
N LYS A 382 1.06 -6.41 -5.78
CA LYS A 382 1.56 -7.73 -6.22
C LYS A 382 1.55 -7.87 -7.75
N ARG A 383 0.47 -7.42 -8.41
CA ARG A 383 0.37 -7.38 -9.88
C ARG A 383 1.37 -6.40 -10.51
N ALA A 384 1.58 -5.23 -9.91
CA ALA A 384 2.57 -4.26 -10.38
C ALA A 384 4.02 -4.79 -10.24
N ILE A 385 4.33 -5.51 -9.16
CA ILE A 385 5.63 -6.16 -8.97
C ILE A 385 5.84 -7.28 -10.00
N PHE A 386 4.78 -8.06 -10.30
CA PHE A 386 4.85 -9.06 -11.35
C PHE A 386 5.04 -8.43 -12.74
N LEU A 387 4.39 -7.30 -13.04
CA LEU A 387 4.63 -6.52 -14.26
C LEU A 387 6.07 -6.01 -14.34
N TYR A 388 6.61 -5.47 -13.24
CA TYR A 388 8.02 -5.07 -13.15
C TYR A 388 8.94 -6.24 -13.52
N PHE A 389 8.67 -7.44 -12.97
CA PHE A 389 9.43 -8.65 -13.30
C PHE A 389 9.35 -9.02 -14.80
N LEU A 390 8.17 -8.89 -15.42
CA LEU A 390 8.03 -9.11 -16.87
C LEU A 390 8.83 -8.10 -17.69
N PHE A 391 8.81 -6.82 -17.31
CA PHE A 391 9.62 -5.79 -17.98
C PHE A 391 11.11 -6.05 -17.80
N ASP A 392 11.58 -6.39 -16.60
CA ASP A 392 12.99 -6.67 -16.35
C ASP A 392 13.50 -7.87 -17.14
N ARG A 393 12.66 -8.91 -17.27
CA ARG A 393 13.00 -10.11 -18.04
C ARG A 393 13.17 -9.83 -19.54
N HIS A 394 12.44 -8.87 -20.10
CA HIS A 394 12.32 -8.69 -21.55
C HIS A 394 12.83 -7.35 -22.10
N TRP A 395 13.16 -6.39 -21.23
CA TRP A 395 13.75 -5.12 -21.66
C TRP A 395 15.01 -5.34 -22.49
N THR A 396 15.20 -4.55 -23.55
CA THR A 396 16.23 -4.68 -24.62
C THR A 396 16.03 -5.81 -25.64
N THR A 397 15.05 -6.70 -25.45
CA THR A 397 14.62 -7.67 -26.47
C THR A 397 13.63 -7.00 -27.46
N LEU A 398 13.54 -7.54 -28.68
CA LEU A 398 12.63 -7.04 -29.72
C LEU A 398 11.18 -6.96 -29.18
N VAL A 399 10.56 -5.79 -29.34
CA VAL A 399 9.23 -5.49 -28.77
C VAL A 399 8.16 -6.49 -29.21
N ASP A 400 8.24 -6.96 -30.46
CA ASP A 400 7.30 -7.92 -31.03
C ASP A 400 7.32 -9.29 -30.32
N GLU A 401 8.40 -9.63 -29.61
CA GLU A 401 8.57 -10.92 -28.95
C GLU A 401 7.89 -11.01 -27.57
N TRP A 402 7.61 -9.88 -26.91
CA TRP A 402 7.11 -9.87 -25.53
C TRP A 402 5.92 -8.94 -25.28
N ARG A 403 5.68 -7.94 -26.14
CA ARG A 403 4.61 -6.95 -25.93
C ARG A 403 3.22 -7.58 -25.84
N TYR A 404 2.93 -8.57 -26.68
CA TYR A 404 1.63 -9.26 -26.68
C TYR A 404 1.32 -9.94 -25.34
N ILE A 405 2.34 -10.33 -24.57
CA ILE A 405 2.20 -10.98 -23.26
C ILE A 405 1.78 -9.97 -22.22
N VAL A 406 2.44 -8.80 -22.24
CA VAL A 406 2.13 -7.70 -21.33
C VAL A 406 0.74 -7.14 -21.64
N ASP A 407 0.38 -7.02 -22.91
CA ASP A 407 -0.97 -6.63 -23.35
C ASP A 407 -2.02 -7.67 -22.91
N ASP A 408 -1.76 -8.98 -23.07
CA ASP A 408 -2.64 -10.05 -22.59
C ASP A 408 -2.80 -10.04 -21.06
N PHE A 409 -1.72 -9.78 -20.31
CA PHE A 409 -1.77 -9.62 -18.85
C PHE A 409 -2.62 -8.42 -18.46
N ALA A 410 -2.42 -7.27 -19.10
CA ALA A 410 -3.18 -6.06 -18.82
C ALA A 410 -4.68 -6.24 -19.11
N VAL A 411 -5.04 -6.91 -20.22
CA VAL A 411 -6.43 -7.22 -20.55
C VAL A 411 -7.02 -8.22 -19.56
N THR A 412 -6.30 -9.29 -19.23
CA THR A 412 -6.79 -10.34 -18.32
C THR A 412 -7.10 -9.80 -16.92
N PHE A 413 -6.26 -8.89 -16.41
CA PHE A 413 -6.39 -8.35 -15.05
C PHE A 413 -6.96 -6.93 -15.01
N SER A 414 -7.50 -6.43 -16.13
CA SER A 414 -8.08 -5.09 -16.27
C SER A 414 -7.15 -3.96 -15.77
N ILE A 415 -5.87 -4.06 -16.09
CA ILE A 415 -4.86 -3.06 -15.71
C ILE A 415 -4.96 -1.89 -16.66
N THR A 416 -5.06 -0.68 -16.11
CA THR A 416 -5.15 0.53 -16.91
C THR A 416 -3.83 0.80 -17.64
N ARG A 417 -3.91 1.49 -18.79
CA ARG A 417 -2.72 1.94 -19.51
C ARG A 417 -1.80 2.78 -18.62
N HIS A 418 -2.38 3.62 -17.77
CA HIS A 418 -1.62 4.47 -16.84
C HIS A 418 -0.78 3.63 -15.87
N SER A 419 -1.39 2.67 -15.16
CA SER A 419 -0.67 1.79 -14.22
C SER A 419 0.38 0.89 -14.88
N LEU A 420 0.12 0.49 -16.14
CA LEU A 420 1.07 -0.28 -16.94
C LEU A 420 2.33 0.54 -17.25
N LEU A 421 2.14 1.77 -17.75
CA LEU A 421 3.24 2.70 -18.04
C LEU A 421 3.98 3.11 -16.78
N GLU A 422 3.28 3.31 -15.67
CA GLU A 422 3.89 3.63 -14.37
C GLU A 422 4.82 2.51 -13.90
N SER A 423 4.35 1.25 -13.94
CA SER A 423 5.17 0.07 -13.59
C SER A 423 6.40 -0.05 -14.49
N PHE A 424 6.24 0.28 -15.78
CA PHE A 424 7.34 0.28 -16.74
C PHE A 424 8.36 1.39 -16.45
N VAL A 425 7.90 2.61 -16.14
CA VAL A 425 8.77 3.73 -15.77
C VAL A 425 9.56 3.42 -14.50
N PHE A 426 8.96 2.79 -13.48
CA PHE A 426 9.69 2.38 -12.28
C PHE A 426 10.84 1.41 -12.60
N TYR A 427 10.62 0.46 -13.51
CA TYR A 427 11.68 -0.39 -14.01
C TYR A 427 12.78 0.38 -14.75
N LEU A 428 12.41 1.27 -15.68
CA LEU A 428 13.37 2.06 -16.45
C LEU A 428 14.22 3.01 -15.58
N LEU A 429 13.65 3.52 -14.49
CA LEU A 429 14.36 4.38 -13.55
C LEU A 429 15.34 3.59 -12.67
N ASP A 430 15.03 2.33 -12.34
CA ASP A 430 15.95 1.42 -11.66
C ASP A 430 17.10 0.97 -12.58
N ASP A 431 16.86 0.84 -13.89
CA ASP A 431 17.90 0.47 -14.84
C ASP A 431 18.94 1.59 -15.00
N HIS A 432 20.23 1.24 -15.00
CA HIS A 432 21.30 2.22 -14.94
C HIS A 432 21.71 2.80 -16.31
N SER A 433 21.15 2.29 -17.43
CA SER A 433 21.50 2.66 -18.81
C SER A 433 20.88 3.99 -19.28
N ASP A 434 21.59 4.74 -20.13
CA ASP A 434 21.11 6.03 -20.64
C ASP A 434 19.91 5.88 -21.59
N GLU A 435 19.80 4.73 -22.26
CA GLU A 435 18.65 4.37 -23.09
C GLU A 435 17.37 4.28 -22.24
N ALA A 436 17.45 3.64 -21.07
CA ALA A 436 16.33 3.55 -20.14
C ALA A 436 15.91 4.93 -19.62
N LEU A 437 16.88 5.82 -19.33
CA LEU A 437 16.57 7.20 -18.91
C LEU A 437 15.86 7.99 -20.01
N LYS A 438 16.30 7.87 -21.27
CA LYS A 438 15.67 8.54 -22.41
C LYS A 438 14.25 8.05 -22.64
N GLU A 439 14.03 6.74 -22.54
CA GLU A 439 12.70 6.17 -22.72
C GLU A 439 11.77 6.53 -21.55
N ALA A 440 12.25 6.45 -20.30
CA ALA A 440 11.51 6.94 -19.14
C ALA A 440 11.08 8.40 -19.34
N SER A 441 12.02 9.28 -19.75
CA SER A 441 11.74 10.70 -19.97
C SER A 441 10.66 10.96 -21.01
N ARG A 442 10.50 10.09 -22.01
CA ARG A 442 9.43 10.19 -23.03
C ARG A 442 8.06 9.79 -22.49
N LEU A 443 8.01 8.84 -21.56
CA LEU A 443 6.78 8.29 -20.99
C LEU A 443 6.27 9.08 -19.78
N LEU A 444 7.13 9.83 -19.09
CA LEU A 444 6.77 10.66 -17.94
C LEU A 444 5.54 11.57 -18.17
N PRO A 445 5.37 12.28 -19.30
CA PRO A 445 4.20 13.12 -19.53
C PRO A 445 2.87 12.34 -19.55
N GLU A 446 2.88 11.06 -19.95
CA GLU A 446 1.67 10.23 -19.99
C GLU A 446 1.25 9.72 -18.61
N ILE A 447 2.21 9.57 -17.69
CA ILE A 447 1.94 9.07 -16.32
C ILE A 447 1.84 10.18 -15.29
N ALA A 448 2.30 11.39 -15.62
CA ALA A 448 2.38 12.47 -14.66
C ALA A 448 0.99 12.92 -14.19
N GLY A 449 0.85 12.99 -12.87
CA GLY A 449 -0.38 13.39 -12.20
C GLY A 449 -0.14 13.55 -10.70
N PRO A 450 -1.18 13.93 -9.93
CA PRO A 450 -1.04 14.22 -8.50
C PRO A 450 -0.57 13.02 -7.66
N ASN A 451 -0.84 11.81 -8.14
CA ASN A 451 -0.53 10.57 -7.45
C ASN A 451 0.85 9.98 -7.82
N ILE A 452 1.67 10.68 -8.60
CA ILE A 452 2.99 10.16 -8.99
C ILE A 452 3.89 9.96 -7.76
N HIS A 453 4.60 8.84 -7.75
CA HIS A 453 5.46 8.47 -6.63
C HIS A 453 6.63 9.47 -6.46
N PRO A 454 6.86 10.03 -5.26
CA PRO A 454 7.85 11.10 -5.04
C PRO A 454 9.29 10.69 -5.38
N LYS A 455 9.62 9.40 -5.24
CA LYS A 455 10.92 8.83 -5.61
C LYS A 455 11.24 8.97 -7.11
N VAL A 456 10.26 9.20 -7.99
CA VAL A 456 10.50 9.45 -9.42
C VAL A 456 11.33 10.73 -9.63
N ALA A 457 10.96 11.82 -8.97
CA ALA A 457 11.73 13.07 -9.07
C ALA A 457 13.13 12.92 -8.45
N GLN A 458 13.24 12.19 -7.34
CA GLN A 458 14.51 11.91 -6.68
C GLN A 458 15.46 11.11 -7.59
N THR A 459 14.97 10.04 -8.20
CA THR A 459 15.78 9.18 -9.07
C THR A 459 16.20 9.89 -10.36
N LEU A 460 15.33 10.72 -10.94
CA LEU A 460 15.70 11.56 -12.09
C LEU A 460 16.81 12.55 -11.74
N LEU A 461 16.76 13.15 -10.55
CA LEU A 461 17.80 14.04 -10.04
C LEU A 461 19.13 13.28 -9.82
N GLU A 462 19.10 12.10 -9.21
CA GLU A 462 20.27 11.22 -9.03
C GLU A 462 20.89 10.79 -10.37
N ARG A 463 20.08 10.67 -11.42
CA ARG A 463 20.52 10.38 -12.79
C ARG A 463 20.97 11.63 -13.58
N GLN A 464 21.19 12.75 -12.89
CA GLN A 464 21.68 14.01 -13.48
C GLN A 464 20.73 14.61 -14.54
N ASN A 465 19.42 14.36 -14.44
CA ASN A 465 18.40 14.97 -15.29
C ASN A 465 17.43 15.83 -14.47
N PRO A 466 17.88 17.01 -13.99
CA PRO A 466 17.06 17.88 -13.14
C PRO A 466 15.88 18.50 -13.90
N ASP A 467 16.01 18.72 -15.22
CA ASP A 467 14.93 19.28 -16.05
C ASP A 467 13.72 18.36 -16.12
N ALA A 468 13.93 17.06 -16.35
CA ALA A 468 12.85 16.07 -16.34
C ALA A 468 12.22 15.94 -14.94
N ALA A 469 13.04 15.98 -13.88
CA ALA A 469 12.56 15.97 -12.51
C ALA A 469 11.66 17.19 -12.22
N LEU A 470 12.05 18.38 -12.68
CA LEU A 470 11.27 19.61 -12.52
C LEU A 470 9.93 19.52 -13.26
N MET A 471 9.91 18.96 -14.46
CA MET A 471 8.65 18.77 -15.21
C MET A 471 7.70 17.83 -14.47
N VAL A 472 8.21 16.71 -13.93
CA VAL A 472 7.42 15.79 -13.11
C VAL A 472 6.82 16.49 -11.90
N LEU A 473 7.61 17.29 -11.19
CA LEU A 473 7.12 18.07 -10.04
C LEU A 473 6.01 19.04 -10.44
N ARG A 474 6.20 19.77 -11.55
CA ARG A 474 5.17 20.70 -12.08
C ARG A 474 3.89 19.97 -12.48
N TRP A 475 3.98 18.87 -13.21
CA TRP A 475 2.82 18.08 -13.63
C TRP A 475 2.10 17.40 -12.46
N SER A 476 2.81 17.07 -11.38
CA SER A 476 2.19 16.53 -10.17
C SER A 476 1.28 17.54 -9.44
N GLY A 477 1.40 18.84 -9.73
CA GLY A 477 0.67 19.89 -9.02
C GLY A 477 1.13 20.10 -7.56
N LYS A 478 2.05 19.27 -7.05
CA LYS A 478 2.65 19.41 -5.71
C LYS A 478 3.63 20.58 -5.62
N ASP A 479 4.06 21.09 -6.78
CA ASP A 479 4.99 22.22 -6.93
C ASP A 479 4.45 23.53 -6.32
N GLY A 480 3.13 23.77 -6.43
CA GLY A 480 2.47 25.00 -5.96
C GLY A 480 2.18 25.02 -4.45
N GLY A 481 2.65 24.02 -3.70
CA GLY A 481 2.47 23.92 -2.25
C GLY A 481 1.02 23.71 -1.79
N ALA A 482 0.07 23.44 -2.67
CA ALA A 482 -1.34 23.22 -2.32
C ALA A 482 -1.51 22.10 -1.27
N THR A 483 -0.67 21.06 -1.36
CA THR A 483 -0.62 19.93 -0.43
C THR A 483 0.65 19.96 0.41
N LEU A 484 0.55 19.65 1.71
CA LEU A 484 1.74 19.45 2.54
C LEU A 484 2.42 18.14 2.13
N VAL A 485 3.70 18.21 1.79
CA VAL A 485 4.53 17.06 1.40
C VAL A 485 5.35 16.53 2.58
N SER A 486 6.02 15.40 2.43
CA SER A 486 7.01 14.92 3.43
C SER A 486 8.29 15.77 3.41
N LEU A 487 9.08 15.76 4.49
CA LEU A 487 10.35 16.50 4.55
C LEU A 487 11.32 16.04 3.46
N ARG A 488 11.41 14.73 3.20
CA ARG A 488 12.24 14.14 2.14
C ARG A 488 11.83 14.62 0.74
N GLU A 489 10.53 14.68 0.49
CA GLU A 489 9.97 15.21 -0.76
C GLU A 489 10.26 16.71 -0.90
N ALA A 490 10.13 17.49 0.17
CA ALA A 490 10.46 18.92 0.18
C ALA A 490 11.94 19.19 -0.12
N VAL A 491 12.86 18.40 0.47
CA VAL A 491 14.30 18.46 0.19
C VAL A 491 14.58 18.14 -1.28
N THR A 492 13.96 17.09 -1.83
CA THR A 492 14.10 16.72 -3.25
C THR A 492 13.64 17.85 -4.16
N ILE A 493 12.51 18.46 -3.85
CA ILE A 493 11.94 19.59 -4.60
C ILE A 493 12.89 20.81 -4.58
N VAL A 494 13.51 21.13 -3.43
CA VAL A 494 14.53 22.18 -3.34
C VAL A 494 15.76 21.83 -4.16
N ARG A 495 16.27 20.59 -4.04
CA ARG A 495 17.44 20.11 -4.79
C ARG A 495 17.23 20.24 -6.30
N VAL A 496 16.08 19.81 -6.81
CA VAL A 496 15.73 19.92 -8.24
C VAL A 496 15.76 21.38 -8.71
N ARG A 497 15.16 22.32 -7.96
CA ARG A 497 15.11 23.72 -8.39
C ARG A 497 16.47 24.40 -8.39
N VAL A 498 17.30 24.17 -7.37
CA VAL A 498 18.66 24.74 -7.34
C VAL A 498 19.52 24.16 -8.47
N GLU A 499 19.38 22.87 -8.75
CA GLU A 499 20.10 22.19 -9.84
C GLU A 499 19.63 22.65 -11.23
N CYS A 500 18.37 23.09 -11.38
CA CYS A 500 17.87 23.79 -12.57
C CYS A 500 18.28 25.28 -12.64
N GLY A 501 19.02 25.80 -11.65
CA GLY A 501 19.39 27.22 -11.57
C GLY A 501 18.26 28.16 -11.11
N LEU A 502 17.14 27.62 -10.63
CA LEU A 502 15.96 28.37 -10.18
C LEU A 502 16.04 28.68 -8.67
N LEU A 503 17.11 29.38 -8.27
CA LEU A 503 17.39 29.67 -6.86
C LEU A 503 16.29 30.47 -6.17
N THR A 504 15.72 31.47 -6.85
CA THR A 504 14.60 32.26 -6.32
C THR A 504 13.35 31.41 -6.10
N GLU A 505 13.04 30.47 -7.00
CA GLU A 505 11.91 29.55 -6.82
C GLU A 505 12.16 28.60 -5.64
N ALA A 506 13.39 28.10 -5.48
CA ALA A 506 13.77 27.26 -4.33
C ALA A 506 13.58 28.00 -3.00
N PHE A 507 14.01 29.26 -2.94
CA PHE A 507 13.83 30.14 -1.79
C PHE A 507 12.35 30.42 -1.47
N MET A 508 11.57 30.80 -2.49
CA MET A 508 10.13 31.05 -2.32
C MET A 508 9.39 29.78 -1.87
N TYR A 509 9.76 28.62 -2.43
CA TYR A 509 9.19 27.34 -2.03
C TYR A 509 9.53 26.99 -0.59
N GLN A 510 10.81 27.13 -0.19
CA GLN A 510 11.23 26.92 1.19
C GLN A 510 10.35 27.75 2.12
N ARG A 511 10.23 29.06 1.92
CA ARG A 511 9.38 29.93 2.76
C ARG A 511 7.92 29.52 2.79
N MET A 512 7.35 29.20 1.64
CA MET A 512 5.95 28.80 1.53
C MET A 512 5.67 27.51 2.32
N ILE A 513 6.42 26.44 2.09
CA ILE A 513 6.19 25.16 2.79
C ILE A 513 6.40 25.34 4.29
N CYS A 514 7.39 26.15 4.61
CA CYS A 514 7.74 26.52 5.94
C CYS A 514 6.59 27.25 6.68
N MET A 515 6.03 28.31 6.08
CA MET A 515 4.85 28.98 6.61
C MET A 515 3.65 28.03 6.77
N LYS A 516 3.43 27.11 5.84
CA LYS A 516 2.33 26.12 5.96
C LYS A 516 2.49 25.17 7.14
N VAL A 517 3.72 24.72 7.42
CA VAL A 517 4.00 23.91 8.63
C VAL A 517 3.73 24.72 9.89
N LYS A 518 4.07 26.02 9.87
CA LYS A 518 3.76 26.95 10.97
C LYS A 518 2.26 27.19 11.12
N ASP A 519 1.50 27.30 10.04
CA ASP A 519 0.06 27.61 10.05
C ASP A 519 -0.82 26.39 10.41
N LYS A 520 -0.47 25.18 9.97
CA LYS A 520 -1.17 23.94 10.40
C LYS A 520 -1.17 23.75 11.91
N LYS A 521 -0.13 24.25 12.58
CA LYS A 521 0.00 24.26 14.04
C LYS A 521 -1.01 25.16 14.76
N VAL A 522 -1.53 26.20 14.07
CA VAL A 522 -2.53 27.12 14.63
C VAL A 522 -3.93 26.49 14.64
N MET A 523 -4.20 25.53 13.74
CA MET A 523 -5.49 24.82 13.66
C MET A 523 -5.57 23.55 14.51
N ALA A 524 -4.42 22.94 14.86
CA ALA A 524 -4.35 21.72 15.69
C ALA A 524 -4.07 22.02 17.18
N ALA A 525 -4.46 23.20 17.67
CA ALA A 525 -4.17 23.65 19.02
C ALA A 525 -5.21 23.19 20.06
N TYR A 526 -5.34 21.87 20.23
CA TYR A 526 -5.82 21.25 21.48
C TYR A 526 -5.19 19.85 21.56
N ASP A 527 -3.96 19.81 22.11
CA ASP A 527 -3.22 18.69 22.69
C ASP A 527 -1.79 18.50 22.14
N GLU A 528 -0.83 18.51 23.08
CA GLU A 528 0.62 18.22 22.98
C GLU A 528 1.56 19.30 22.40
N VAL A 529 2.02 20.18 23.29
CA VAL A 529 2.73 21.44 22.95
C VAL A 529 4.27 21.31 22.83
N GLU A 530 4.92 20.21 23.23
CA GLU A 530 6.41 20.19 23.28
C GLU A 530 7.12 19.40 22.16
N GLU A 531 6.58 18.29 21.64
CA GLU A 531 7.23 17.53 20.55
C GLU A 531 7.09 18.21 19.18
N GLN A 532 6.02 18.96 18.96
CA GLN A 532 5.68 19.55 17.66
C GLN A 532 6.39 20.89 17.38
N PHE A 533 6.96 21.57 18.38
CA PHE A 533 7.78 22.78 18.19
C PHE A 533 9.13 22.50 17.51
N ARG A 534 9.69 21.31 17.72
CA ARG A 534 10.96 20.88 17.10
C ARG A 534 10.85 20.67 15.60
N ASN A 535 9.64 20.39 15.09
CA ASN A 535 9.43 20.03 13.70
C ASN A 535 9.58 21.24 12.74
N TRP A 536 9.02 22.41 13.07
CA TRP A 536 9.15 23.61 12.24
C TRP A 536 10.59 24.11 12.06
N LEU A 537 11.32 24.24 13.17
CA LEU A 537 12.72 24.66 13.17
C LEU A 537 13.61 23.66 12.45
N LEU A 538 13.34 22.36 12.58
CA LEU A 538 14.02 21.30 11.83
C LEU A 538 13.81 21.46 10.32
N TRP A 539 12.59 21.74 9.86
CA TRP A 539 12.32 21.99 8.43
C TRP A 539 13.07 23.22 7.92
N LEU A 540 13.10 24.29 8.71
CA LEU A 540 13.85 25.51 8.37
C LEU A 540 15.34 25.22 8.27
N GLU A 541 15.91 24.56 9.29
CA GLU A 541 17.32 24.19 9.34
C GLU A 541 17.71 23.32 8.14
N VAL A 542 16.96 22.24 7.89
CA VAL A 542 17.25 21.29 6.80
C VAL A 542 17.16 21.98 5.45
N LEU A 543 16.07 22.71 5.15
CA LEU A 543 15.89 23.31 3.83
C LEU A 543 16.88 24.45 3.55
N VAL A 544 17.15 25.33 4.53
CA VAL A 544 18.12 26.42 4.37
C VAL A 544 19.54 25.86 4.23
N THR A 545 19.89 24.85 5.02
CA THR A 545 21.21 24.20 4.93
C THR A 545 21.39 23.50 3.59
N GLU A 546 20.37 22.82 3.08
CA GLU A 546 20.41 22.19 1.75
C GLU A 546 20.61 23.23 0.63
N ILE A 547 19.87 24.35 0.65
CA ILE A 547 20.08 25.45 -0.31
C ILE A 547 21.52 25.96 -0.25
N CYS A 548 22.06 26.17 0.95
CA CYS A 548 23.44 26.64 1.15
C CYS A 548 24.46 25.65 0.58
N CYS A 549 24.36 24.37 0.95
CA CYS A 549 25.26 23.32 0.47
C CYS A 549 25.23 23.19 -1.06
N LEU A 550 24.04 23.26 -1.68
CA LEU A 550 23.89 23.20 -3.14
C LEU A 550 24.48 24.44 -3.82
N CYS A 551 24.24 25.63 -3.28
CA CYS A 551 24.80 26.87 -3.81
C CYS A 551 26.33 26.90 -3.71
N ILE A 552 26.91 26.37 -2.63
CA ILE A 552 28.35 26.21 -2.49
C ILE A 552 28.88 25.25 -3.56
N ARG A 553 28.27 24.08 -3.73
CA ARG A 553 28.65 23.08 -4.74
C ARG A 553 28.58 23.61 -6.17
N ARG A 554 27.59 24.45 -6.47
CA ARG A 554 27.36 25.03 -7.81
C ARG A 554 28.02 26.41 -8.00
N ASN A 555 28.72 26.93 -7.00
CA ASN A 555 29.33 28.26 -6.99
C ASN A 555 28.32 29.40 -7.27
N LEU A 556 27.15 29.34 -6.63
CA LEU A 556 26.04 30.31 -6.70
C LEU A 556 25.86 31.11 -5.39
N VAL A 557 26.88 31.11 -4.53
CA VAL A 557 26.82 31.73 -3.20
C VAL A 557 26.64 33.25 -3.30
N ASP A 558 27.23 33.87 -4.33
CA ASP A 558 27.07 35.29 -4.67
C ASP A 558 25.60 35.69 -4.86
N ARG A 559 24.82 34.89 -5.59
CA ARG A 559 23.38 35.13 -5.80
C ARG A 559 22.55 34.76 -4.57
N MET A 560 23.00 33.78 -3.80
CA MET A 560 22.31 33.34 -2.59
C MET A 560 22.34 34.41 -1.50
N ILE A 561 23.46 35.11 -1.31
CA ILE A 561 23.60 36.14 -0.26
C ILE A 561 22.74 37.39 -0.52
N GLU A 562 22.36 37.63 -1.78
CA GLU A 562 21.49 38.72 -2.21
C GLU A 562 20.00 38.49 -1.86
N LEU A 563 19.61 37.24 -1.57
CA LEU A 563 18.22 36.93 -1.21
C LEU A 563 17.84 37.55 0.15
N PRO A 564 16.55 37.92 0.35
CA PRO A 564 16.10 38.62 1.54
C PRO A 564 15.86 37.67 2.72
N TRP A 565 16.91 37.03 3.25
CA TRP A 565 16.88 36.12 4.40
C TRP A 565 16.36 36.79 5.69
N ASN A 566 15.61 36.05 6.52
CA ASN A 566 15.16 36.51 7.83
C ASN A 566 16.13 36.10 8.95
N SER A 567 15.97 36.66 10.15
CA SER A 567 16.90 36.42 11.27
C SER A 567 17.00 34.95 11.72
N ASP A 568 15.99 34.11 11.45
CA ASP A 568 16.04 32.69 11.81
C ASP A 568 16.74 31.86 10.74
N GLU A 569 16.49 32.16 9.46
CA GLU A 569 17.20 31.58 8.31
C GLU A 569 18.69 31.95 8.32
N GLU A 570 19.01 33.20 8.66
CA GLU A 570 20.38 33.73 8.69
C GLU A 570 21.29 32.95 9.66
N LYS A 571 20.75 32.42 10.76
CA LYS A 571 21.52 31.62 11.73
C LYS A 571 22.07 30.35 11.07
N HIS A 572 21.22 29.66 10.32
CA HIS A 572 21.59 28.43 9.62
C HIS A 572 22.52 28.72 8.43
N LEU A 573 22.27 29.82 7.70
CA LEU A 573 23.16 30.29 6.62
C LEU A 573 24.56 30.64 7.14
N HIS A 574 24.64 31.39 8.25
CA HIS A 574 25.91 31.74 8.88
C HIS A 574 26.67 30.50 9.30
N LYS A 575 26.00 29.59 10.04
CA LYS A 575 26.59 28.32 10.50
C LYS A 575 27.12 27.51 9.31
N CYS A 576 26.31 27.31 8.27
CA CYS A 576 26.70 26.51 7.10
C CYS A 576 27.90 27.10 6.34
N LEU A 577 27.90 28.40 6.07
CA LEU A 577 28.99 29.06 5.35
C LEU A 577 30.27 29.14 6.19
N LEU A 578 30.16 29.34 7.50
CA LEU A 578 31.30 29.35 8.41
C LEU A 578 31.90 27.94 8.55
N ASP A 579 31.07 26.91 8.75
CA ASP A 579 31.51 25.51 8.83
C ASP A 579 32.23 25.08 7.55
N PHE A 580 31.73 25.48 6.39
CA PHE A 580 32.40 25.23 5.11
C PHE A 580 33.72 26.00 4.98
N ALA A 581 33.76 27.26 5.42
CA ALA A 581 35.00 28.05 5.42
C ALA A 581 36.06 27.49 6.37
N MET A 582 35.66 26.92 7.52
CA MET A 582 36.56 26.21 8.43
C MET A 582 37.12 24.92 7.80
N GLY A 583 36.28 24.16 7.08
CA GLY A 583 36.70 22.93 6.38
C GLY A 583 37.56 23.18 5.14
N ALA A 584 37.31 24.26 4.41
CA ALA A 584 38.05 24.66 3.21
C ALA A 584 38.44 26.15 3.24
N PRO A 585 39.47 26.54 4.02
CA PRO A 585 39.89 27.94 4.18
C PRO A 585 40.31 28.65 2.89
N SER A 586 40.71 27.89 1.87
CA SER A 586 41.10 28.40 0.56
C SER A 586 39.92 28.81 -0.33
N SER A 587 38.68 28.55 0.09
CA SER A 587 37.47 28.89 -0.65
C SER A 587 37.09 30.37 -0.49
N SER A 588 36.44 30.94 -1.51
CA SER A 588 35.87 32.29 -1.45
C SER A 588 34.65 32.41 -0.52
N VAL A 589 34.08 31.29 -0.07
CA VAL A 589 32.86 31.22 0.74
C VAL A 589 32.94 32.05 2.03
N GLY A 590 34.05 31.98 2.77
CA GLY A 590 34.23 32.79 3.99
C GLY A 590 34.25 34.29 3.69
N SER A 591 34.88 34.68 2.58
CA SER A 591 34.91 36.08 2.13
C SER A 591 33.52 36.56 1.68
N LEU A 592 32.72 35.70 1.03
CA LEU A 592 31.34 35.99 0.66
C LEU A 592 30.42 36.14 1.88
N LEU A 593 30.67 35.41 2.98
CA LEU A 593 29.95 35.61 4.24
C LEU A 593 30.27 36.98 4.87
N VAL A 594 31.49 37.48 4.74
CA VAL A 594 31.81 38.87 5.14
C VAL A 594 31.05 39.87 4.26
N VAL A 595 31.01 39.64 2.94
CA VAL A 595 30.23 40.49 2.00
C VAL A 595 28.74 40.48 2.34
N PHE A 596 28.17 39.35 2.75
CA PHE A 596 26.78 39.23 3.19
C PHE A 596 26.42 40.22 4.31
N TYR A 597 27.30 40.37 5.32
CA TYR A 597 27.10 41.33 6.41
C TYR A 597 27.32 42.77 5.97
N LEU A 598 28.30 43.01 5.09
CA LEU A 598 28.57 44.35 4.54
C LEU A 598 27.38 44.86 3.71
N GLN A 599 26.77 44.02 2.87
CA GLN A 599 25.58 44.36 2.08
C GLN A 599 24.37 44.75 2.95
N ARG A 600 24.32 44.27 4.19
CA ARG A 600 23.27 44.56 5.18
C ARG A 600 23.64 45.65 6.17
N TYR A 601 24.74 46.37 5.95
CA TYR A 601 25.24 47.44 6.83
C TYR A 601 25.61 46.98 8.25
N ARG A 602 25.87 45.68 8.45
CA ARG A 602 26.23 45.07 9.75
C ARG A 602 27.75 45.00 9.91
N TYR A 603 28.39 46.18 9.98
CA TYR A 603 29.85 46.31 9.92
C TYR A 603 30.61 45.69 11.11
N ILE A 604 30.02 45.70 12.31
CA ILE A 604 30.64 45.13 13.51
C ILE A 604 30.81 43.61 13.37
N GLU A 605 29.78 42.93 12.86
CA GLU A 605 29.78 41.49 12.66
C GLU A 605 30.68 41.08 11.50
N ALA A 606 30.70 41.88 10.42
CA ALA A 606 31.64 41.70 9.31
C ALA A 606 33.10 41.76 9.80
N TYR A 607 33.43 42.69 10.70
CA TYR A 607 34.75 42.81 11.30
C TYR A 607 35.10 41.62 12.21
N GLN A 608 34.18 41.23 13.10
CA GLN A 608 34.40 40.08 13.99
C GLN A 608 34.59 38.78 13.21
N LEU A 609 33.83 38.59 12.13
CA LEU A 609 33.98 37.44 11.25
C LEU A 609 35.31 37.47 10.49
N ASP A 610 35.73 38.62 9.96
CA ASP A 610 37.03 38.76 9.30
C ASP A 610 38.19 38.41 10.24
N CYS A 611 38.13 38.84 11.50
CA CYS A 611 39.11 38.45 12.53
C CYS A 611 39.14 36.92 12.75
N LYS A 612 37.97 36.27 12.84
CA LYS A 612 37.86 34.80 12.99
C LYS A 612 38.39 34.05 11.76
N LEU A 613 38.13 34.56 10.56
CA LEU A 613 38.64 33.95 9.33
C LEU A 613 40.15 34.13 9.19
N GLN A 614 40.69 35.31 9.53
CA GLN A 614 42.12 35.59 9.45
C GLN A 614 42.95 34.62 10.30
N THR A 615 42.52 34.31 11.54
CA THR A 615 43.25 33.36 12.39
C THR A 615 43.29 31.96 11.80
N LEU A 616 42.17 31.49 11.23
CA LEU A 616 42.08 30.19 10.56
C LEU A 616 42.91 30.12 9.28
N GLU A 617 42.88 31.19 8.50
CA GLU A 617 43.57 31.30 7.22
C GLU A 617 45.09 31.43 7.40
N GLU A 618 45.55 32.18 8.41
CA GLU A 618 46.97 32.28 8.78
C GLU A 618 47.52 30.93 9.27
N ASP A 619 46.75 30.20 10.10
CA ASP A 619 47.10 28.85 10.52
C ASP A 619 47.21 27.90 9.32
N PHE A 620 46.27 27.97 8.37
CA PHE A 620 46.30 27.15 7.15
C PHE A 620 47.48 27.50 6.23
N ILE A 621 47.76 28.80 6.02
CA ILE A 621 48.90 29.26 5.19
C ILE A 621 50.22 28.80 5.81
N SER A 622 50.35 28.78 7.14
CA SER A 622 51.57 28.32 7.82
C SER A 622 51.84 26.83 7.62
N LYS A 623 50.79 26.02 7.42
CA LYS A 623 50.84 24.56 7.27
C LYS A 623 50.90 24.11 5.81
N THR A 624 50.47 24.93 4.87
CA THR A 624 50.31 24.58 3.46
C THR A 624 51.63 24.68 2.68
N ARG A 625 52.01 23.62 1.96
CA ARG A 625 53.22 23.57 1.12
C ARG A 625 53.01 24.02 -0.34
N ASN A 626 51.80 24.45 -0.68
CA ASN A 626 51.44 24.89 -2.03
C ASN A 626 51.45 26.43 -2.12
N ASP A 627 52.45 26.96 -2.82
CA ASP A 627 52.67 28.40 -2.96
C ASP A 627 51.57 29.11 -3.79
N GLU A 628 50.96 28.43 -4.75
CA GLU A 628 49.93 29.02 -5.61
C GLU A 628 48.62 29.28 -4.84
N ILE A 629 48.21 28.29 -4.02
CA ILE A 629 47.03 28.43 -3.13
C ILE A 629 47.30 29.53 -2.10
N SER A 630 48.50 29.54 -1.53
CA SER A 630 48.91 30.54 -0.53
C SER A 630 48.90 31.97 -1.11
N TYR A 631 49.34 32.15 -2.36
CA TYR A 631 49.31 33.44 -3.04
C TYR A 631 47.86 33.92 -3.29
N LYS A 632 47.00 33.06 -3.85
CA LYS A 632 45.58 33.37 -4.08
C LYS A 632 44.87 33.76 -2.78
N MET A 633 45.15 33.01 -1.71
CA MET A 633 44.57 33.24 -0.39
C MET A 633 45.02 34.57 0.22
N ARG A 634 46.33 34.90 0.18
CA ARG A 634 46.83 36.22 0.61
C ARG A 634 46.21 37.37 -0.17
N SER A 635 45.97 37.20 -1.47
CA SER A 635 45.27 38.19 -2.29
C SER A 635 43.82 38.38 -1.82
N MET A 636 43.07 37.29 -1.60
CA MET A 636 41.70 37.37 -1.09
C MET A 636 41.62 38.04 0.29
N ILE A 637 42.53 37.68 1.20
CA ILE A 637 42.66 38.30 2.53
C ILE A 637 42.90 39.80 2.40
N HIS A 638 43.84 40.21 1.54
CA HIS A 638 44.16 41.62 1.33
C HIS A 638 42.94 42.42 0.86
N TRP A 639 42.19 41.90 -0.13
CA TRP A 639 40.98 42.53 -0.63
C TRP A 639 39.87 42.58 0.42
N ARG A 640 39.62 41.48 1.14
CA ARG A 640 38.62 41.41 2.21
C ARG A 640 38.94 42.41 3.32
N LYS A 641 40.18 42.43 3.79
CA LYS A 641 40.66 43.34 4.84
C LYS A 641 40.51 44.81 4.44
N ARG A 642 40.79 45.14 3.17
CA ARG A 642 40.59 46.50 2.64
C ARG A 642 39.12 46.91 2.62
N LEU A 643 38.21 46.00 2.24
CA LEU A 643 36.77 46.26 2.28
C LEU A 643 36.26 46.44 3.72
N VAL A 644 36.70 45.56 4.63
CA VAL A 644 36.32 45.63 6.04
C VAL A 644 36.86 46.91 6.68
N SER A 645 38.12 47.29 6.44
CA SER A 645 38.69 48.53 6.99
C SER A 645 37.91 49.76 6.53
N GLN A 646 37.58 49.84 5.24
CA GLN A 646 36.75 50.91 4.69
C GLN A 646 35.35 50.94 5.32
N SER A 647 34.79 49.77 5.66
CA SER A 647 33.49 49.67 6.31
C SER A 647 33.52 50.09 7.79
N VAL A 648 34.63 49.84 8.49
CA VAL A 648 34.85 50.27 9.87
C VAL A 648 34.99 51.79 9.95
N ASP A 649 35.59 52.42 8.94
CA ASP A 649 35.68 53.89 8.84
C ASP A 649 34.30 54.56 8.70
N LEU A 650 33.27 53.82 8.26
CA LEU A 650 31.88 54.29 8.16
C LEU A 650 31.11 54.19 9.50
N LEU A 651 31.68 53.55 10.53
CA LEU A 651 31.04 53.46 11.84
C LEU A 651 31.19 54.76 12.64
N PRO A 652 30.24 55.09 13.54
CA PRO A 652 30.38 56.18 14.50
C PRO A 652 31.64 56.06 15.36
N ASP A 653 32.29 57.19 15.68
CA ASP A 653 33.56 57.24 16.41
C ASP A 653 33.57 56.46 17.73
N VAL A 654 32.43 56.43 18.43
CA VAL A 654 32.26 55.68 19.69
C VAL A 654 32.40 54.17 19.46
N LEU A 655 31.84 53.65 18.36
CA LEU A 655 31.93 52.24 17.99
C LEU A 655 33.30 51.90 17.41
N GLN A 656 33.95 52.84 16.70
CA GLN A 656 35.34 52.67 16.27
C GLN A 656 36.30 52.57 17.48
N GLN A 657 36.09 53.37 18.52
CA GLN A 657 36.88 53.31 19.75
C GLN A 657 36.61 52.02 20.55
N GLN A 658 35.37 51.50 20.53
CA GLN A 658 35.03 50.20 21.13
C GLN A 658 35.66 49.01 20.37
N LEU A 659 35.68 49.06 19.03
CA LEU A 659 36.38 48.08 18.19
C LEU A 659 37.90 48.09 18.44
N LYS A 660 38.50 49.27 18.58
CA LYS A 660 39.94 49.44 18.87
C LYS A 660 40.35 49.06 20.30
N SER A 661 39.40 49.09 21.24
CA SER A 661 39.64 48.72 22.65
C SER A 661 39.32 47.24 22.96
N GLY A 662 38.81 46.47 22.01
CA GLY A 662 38.51 45.04 22.17
C GLY A 662 37.27 44.73 23.01
N ASN A 663 36.52 45.74 23.46
CA ASN A 663 35.31 45.58 24.26
C ASN A 663 34.08 45.56 23.35
N LEU A 664 33.79 44.41 22.75
CA LEU A 664 32.56 44.18 22.01
C LEU A 664 31.64 43.23 22.78
N PRO A 665 30.32 43.39 22.68
CA PRO A 665 29.43 42.27 22.99
C PRO A 665 29.79 41.13 22.03
N GLU A 666 30.11 39.96 22.59
CA GLU A 666 30.17 38.73 21.82
C GLU A 666 28.84 38.61 21.07
N VAL A 667 28.89 38.50 19.74
CA VAL A 667 27.74 38.04 18.97
C VAL A 667 27.32 36.73 19.62
N GLY A 668 26.07 36.70 20.12
CA GLY A 668 25.54 35.61 20.90
C GLY A 668 25.99 34.28 20.31
N ASN A 669 26.64 33.47 21.15
CA ASN A 669 27.09 32.14 20.78
C ASN A 669 25.93 31.41 20.10
N PHE A 670 26.03 31.21 18.79
CA PHE A 670 25.19 30.24 18.08
C PHE A 670 25.69 28.81 18.37
N SER A 671 26.22 28.56 19.58
CA SER A 671 26.52 27.22 20.06
C SER A 671 25.20 26.58 20.46
N GLY A 672 24.82 25.52 19.75
CA GLY A 672 23.67 24.71 20.10
C GLY A 672 23.80 24.17 21.53
N ASN A 673 22.77 24.42 22.33
CA ASN A 673 22.51 23.99 23.71
C ASN A 673 22.63 25.10 24.74
N GLU A 674 21.57 25.91 24.85
CA GLU A 674 20.93 26.31 26.13
C GLU A 674 19.75 27.23 25.80
N TYR A 675 18.51 26.74 25.98
CA TYR A 675 17.31 27.56 25.96
C TYR A 675 16.93 27.88 27.42
N THR A 676 17.13 29.13 27.84
CA THR A 676 16.43 29.71 28.98
C THR A 676 15.16 30.39 28.46
N PRO A 677 13.97 30.16 29.03
CA PRO A 677 12.75 30.81 28.57
C PRO A 677 12.81 32.31 28.88
N LEU A 678 12.77 33.15 27.84
CA LEU A 678 12.76 34.60 27.99
C LEU A 678 11.39 35.05 28.53
N ALA A 679 11.39 35.63 29.73
CA ALA A 679 10.24 36.32 30.30
C ALA A 679 9.78 37.47 29.38
N LYS A 680 8.46 37.68 29.32
CA LYS A 680 7.81 38.76 28.57
C LYS A 680 8.48 40.11 28.87
N PRO A 681 8.94 40.88 27.87
CA PRO A 681 9.35 42.26 28.09
C PRO A 681 8.09 43.13 28.13
N ASP A 682 7.88 43.82 29.25
CA ASP A 682 6.93 44.92 29.36
C ASP A 682 7.28 46.04 28.37
N LEU A 683 6.25 46.54 27.68
CA LEU A 683 6.31 47.64 26.72
C LEU A 683 6.93 48.91 27.31
N PRO A 684 8.00 49.48 26.72
CA PRO A 684 8.30 50.89 26.88
C PRO A 684 7.38 51.72 25.96
N LYS A 685 6.75 52.75 26.52
CA LYS A 685 5.94 53.73 25.79
C LYS A 685 6.74 54.35 24.64
N VAL A 686 6.21 54.23 23.43
CA VAL A 686 6.69 54.92 22.22
C VAL A 686 6.54 56.43 22.40
N GLN A 687 7.64 57.17 22.36
CA GLN A 687 7.67 58.60 22.06
C GLN A 687 7.75 58.73 20.54
N GLU A 688 6.75 59.37 19.93
CA GLU A 688 6.69 59.62 18.49
C GLU A 688 7.87 60.52 18.01
N PRO A 689 8.45 60.27 16.82
CA PRO A 689 9.42 61.18 16.24
C PRO A 689 8.73 62.43 15.67
N ILE A 690 9.13 63.59 16.19
CA ILE A 690 8.79 64.92 15.68
C ILE A 690 9.55 65.12 14.36
N LEU A 691 8.98 64.75 13.21
CA LEU A 691 9.46 65.21 11.89
C LEU A 691 8.39 65.20 10.79
N GLY A 692 7.18 65.68 11.10
CA GLY A 692 6.06 65.77 10.15
C GLY A 692 5.43 67.15 9.97
N ASN A 693 5.99 68.22 10.57
CA ASN A 693 5.27 69.49 10.76
C ASN A 693 5.90 70.73 10.11
N LEU A 694 6.63 70.62 9.00
CA LEU A 694 7.24 71.81 8.36
C LEU A 694 7.00 72.05 6.89
N LEU A 695 6.11 71.33 6.19
CA LEU A 695 5.62 71.81 4.89
C LEU A 695 4.13 71.54 4.72
N PHE A 696 3.41 72.62 4.43
CA PHE A 696 1.97 72.76 4.14
C PHE A 696 1.05 72.96 5.35
N LYS A 697 0.96 74.23 5.76
CA LYS A 697 -0.13 74.78 6.55
C LYS A 697 -1.07 75.57 5.63
N VAL A 698 -2.36 75.48 5.98
CA VAL A 698 -3.50 76.36 5.70
C VAL A 698 -4.47 75.87 4.60
N SER A 699 -5.56 75.17 4.96
CA SER A 699 -6.88 75.56 5.53
C SER A 699 -7.91 75.88 4.43
N GLN A 700 -9.08 75.22 4.42
CA GLN A 700 -10.32 75.61 5.13
C GLN A 700 -11.55 74.89 4.54
N LEU A 701 -12.48 74.50 5.44
CA LEU A 701 -13.96 74.41 5.26
C LEU A 701 -14.49 73.27 4.34
N GLN A 702 -15.56 72.54 4.62
CA GLN A 702 -16.48 72.40 5.75
C GLN A 702 -17.30 71.12 5.50
N SER A 703 -17.90 70.61 6.57
CA SER A 703 -18.90 69.53 6.68
C SER A 703 -19.87 69.33 5.52
N GLU A 704 -20.26 68.07 5.25
CA GLU A 704 -21.66 67.66 5.44
C GLU A 704 -21.86 66.13 5.40
N SER A 705 -23.04 65.74 5.83
CA SER A 705 -23.43 64.45 6.43
C SER A 705 -24.20 63.55 5.45
N ASN A 706 -24.49 62.32 5.94
CA ASN A 706 -25.46 61.35 5.42
C ASN A 706 -24.98 60.56 4.18
N GLY A 707 -25.22 59.26 4.03
CA GLY A 707 -26.02 58.29 4.74
C GLY A 707 -26.31 57.14 3.76
N PHE A 708 -26.21 55.91 4.26
CA PHE A 708 -26.99 54.73 3.84
C PHE A 708 -26.99 54.19 2.37
N VAL A 709 -26.99 52.85 2.37
CA VAL A 709 -27.52 51.85 1.41
C VAL A 709 -26.59 51.31 0.30
N HIS A 710 -26.41 49.99 0.37
CA HIS A 710 -26.17 49.03 -0.72
C HIS A 710 -27.02 49.29 -1.98
N PRO A 711 -26.64 48.72 -3.14
CA PRO A 711 -27.37 47.51 -3.55
C PRO A 711 -26.49 46.42 -4.18
N GLN A 712 -27.07 45.22 -4.10
CA GLN A 712 -26.70 43.98 -4.77
C GLN A 712 -26.75 44.12 -6.30
N HIS A 713 -25.87 43.37 -6.97
CA HIS A 713 -26.24 42.43 -8.02
C HIS A 713 -25.27 41.25 -8.03
#